data_AF-A0AAC9I697-F1
#
_entry.id   AF-A0AAC9I697-F1
#
_cell.length_a   1.000
_cell.length_b   1.000
_cell.length_c   1.000
_cell.angle_alpha   90.00
_cell.angle_beta   90.00
_cell.angle_gamma   90.00
#
_symmetry.space_group_name_H-M   'P 1'
#
loop_
_entity.id
_entity.type
_entity.pdbx_description
1 polymer ?
#
loop_
_entity_poly.entity_id
_entity_poly.type
_entity_poly.pdbx_seq_one_letter_code
_entity_poly.pdbx_strand_id
1 'polypeptide(L)'
;MMPSWSAGEENKITEFSTSRALEHVNSIAKQPHYVGTQNHEVVGGYIIRELKKLGLQATVQEGYTLTDWGNLVKSKNIMCRIKGSKDGKALLLLSHYDSAPHSFSHGASDDASGVATILEGVRAFLNAKTKHQNDIIILFTDAEELGLNGAALFVTEHQWAKEIGLVLNFEARGSSGPSYMLMETNKGNAGLVAAFSKAGVSYPVSNSLMYSIYKMLPNDTDLTVFREQGDIQGFNFAFIDGHFNYHTQQDDAAHLDKNSLKHQGSYLMPLLNYFSNADLNATASTTDDVYFTIPFTFISYPFSWVMPMTLIAAGLLLVLIFLAKAKRMLKIREIMKGFFPLLGALIVSSLITYYGWQGLLILNSQYNDLLNGFTYNGHDYIASFVLLSISICFFFYKVASKPKVTMIHYVAPLLFWIVLNAFLADSLRGAGFLIIPVYFGLVAFAIFVFTQKSNWIVNLILGIPALLIVAPFIVMFPVGLGLKVLFGSAILTVLLFGLLLPLFGDYVKKGSWSLLFLLAAVLFFAKAQYHSGYESGQAKSNSLVYLHNANTNKSYWLTYDTNLDSWTKGYLGENPKGAKIFNKLKLFSKYNSEFTYCAEAPQKVIAGPSITFLRDSVVDSKRYLKIQITPNRKVNRYDIFANEIMRFYNFKANGATTLGQEGTELDRNGQKLLSYYVVNNEPLVLQFIINKATVLDMDVMESSFDLMTNPLFSMTPRETWMMPTPFILNDAVIISQKIRKTPKVIAPVVNPAVLKPIINENPKAAKDTLKVN
;
A
#
# COMPACT_ATOMS: atom_id res chain seq x y z
N MET A 1 -15.88 8.12 10.84
CA MET A 1 -17.18 7.42 10.87
C MET A 1 -16.88 5.95 10.66
N MET A 2 -17.22 5.10 11.63
CA MET A 2 -17.09 3.66 11.50
C MET A 2 -18.19 2.99 12.30
N PRO A 3 -18.65 1.80 11.91
CA PRO A 3 -19.41 0.96 12.82
C PRO A 3 -18.57 0.62 14.05
N SER A 4 -19.25 0.41 15.19
CA SER A 4 -18.62 -0.10 16.41
C SER A 4 -18.89 -1.60 16.52
N TRP A 5 -17.85 -2.38 16.81
CA TRP A 5 -17.92 -3.79 17.13
C TRP A 5 -17.91 -4.00 18.65
N SER A 6 -18.72 -4.94 19.10
CA SER A 6 -18.77 -5.39 20.50
C SER A 6 -18.66 -6.91 20.57
N ALA A 7 -17.85 -7.41 21.49
CA ALA A 7 -17.78 -8.84 21.77
C ALA A 7 -19.17 -9.36 22.20
N GLY A 8 -19.61 -10.49 21.61
CA GLY A 8 -20.91 -11.10 21.90
C GLY A 8 -22.08 -10.60 21.04
N GLU A 9 -21.83 -9.78 20.01
CA GLU A 9 -22.85 -9.42 19.01
C GLU A 9 -23.34 -10.69 18.28
N GLU A 10 -24.57 -11.14 18.59
CA GLU A 10 -25.22 -12.25 17.90
C GLU A 10 -25.85 -11.76 16.59
N ASN A 11 -25.19 -12.03 15.47
CA ASN A 11 -25.76 -11.78 14.14
C ASN A 11 -26.45 -13.03 13.61
N LYS A 12 -27.62 -12.85 12.98
CA LYS A 12 -28.34 -13.94 12.31
C LYS A 12 -27.45 -14.59 11.27
N ILE A 13 -27.75 -15.85 10.91
CA ILE A 13 -27.02 -16.55 9.84
C ILE A 13 -27.18 -15.84 8.48
N THR A 14 -28.24 -15.05 8.29
CA THR A 14 -28.48 -14.25 7.09
C THR A 14 -27.76 -12.90 7.08
N GLU A 15 -27.03 -12.57 8.14
CA GLU A 15 -26.34 -11.29 8.33
C GLU A 15 -24.83 -11.51 8.44
N PHE A 16 -24.06 -10.50 8.05
CA PHE A 16 -22.60 -10.49 8.22
C PHE A 16 -22.25 -10.43 9.72
N SER A 17 -21.29 -11.24 10.14
CA SER A 17 -20.74 -11.19 11.50
C SER A 17 -19.24 -10.96 11.48
N THR A 18 -18.81 -9.87 12.10
CA THR A 18 -17.38 -9.60 12.31
C THR A 18 -16.71 -10.72 13.11
N SER A 19 -17.40 -11.36 14.05
CA SER A 19 -16.85 -12.48 14.83
C SER A 19 -16.52 -13.69 13.96
N ARG A 20 -17.40 -14.05 13.02
CA ARG A 20 -17.15 -15.13 12.05
C ARG A 20 -16.07 -14.76 11.04
N ALA A 21 -16.05 -13.50 10.57
CA ALA A 21 -14.96 -13.00 9.75
C ALA A 21 -13.61 -13.09 10.46
N LEU A 22 -13.55 -12.76 11.77
CA LEU A 22 -12.33 -12.90 12.57
C LEU A 22 -11.86 -14.35 12.70
N GLU A 23 -12.74 -15.36 12.67
CA GLU A 23 -12.34 -16.76 12.64
C GLU A 23 -11.56 -17.10 11.35
N HIS A 24 -11.95 -16.51 10.22
CA HIS A 24 -11.21 -16.62 8.96
C HIS A 24 -9.85 -15.94 9.04
N VAL A 25 -9.80 -14.69 9.52
CA VAL A 25 -8.53 -13.95 9.73
C VAL A 25 -7.58 -14.76 10.61
N ASN A 26 -8.06 -15.22 11.78
CA ASN A 26 -7.27 -16.01 12.71
C ASN A 26 -6.83 -17.36 12.14
N SER A 27 -7.49 -17.89 11.11
CA SER A 27 -7.11 -19.14 10.45
C SER A 27 -6.04 -18.93 9.39
N ILE A 28 -6.14 -17.84 8.64
CA ILE A 28 -5.23 -17.47 7.55
C ILE A 28 -3.92 -16.92 8.13
N ALA A 29 -4.01 -15.95 9.05
CA ALA A 29 -2.88 -15.20 9.58
C ALA A 29 -2.14 -15.89 10.75
N LYS A 30 -2.26 -17.22 10.89
CA LYS A 30 -1.55 -17.98 11.94
C LYS A 30 -0.04 -17.94 11.76
N GLN A 31 0.39 -17.98 10.50
CA GLN A 31 1.78 -17.97 10.08
C GLN A 31 1.90 -17.16 8.79
N PRO A 32 3.09 -16.63 8.48
CA PRO A 32 3.37 -16.04 7.19
C PRO A 32 3.03 -17.00 6.05
N HIS A 33 2.45 -16.49 4.98
CA HIS A 33 1.93 -17.28 3.86
C HIS A 33 2.25 -16.62 2.52
N TYR A 34 3.43 -16.02 2.40
CA TYR A 34 3.93 -15.49 1.14
C TYR A 34 4.19 -16.60 0.12
N VAL A 35 4.13 -16.24 -1.16
CA VAL A 35 4.24 -17.17 -2.29
C VAL A 35 5.49 -18.05 -2.20
N GLY A 36 5.31 -19.35 -2.46
CA GLY A 36 6.39 -20.35 -2.42
C GLY A 36 6.67 -20.95 -1.05
N THR A 37 5.97 -20.51 0.01
CA THR A 37 6.01 -21.17 1.32
C THR A 37 5.06 -22.37 1.39
N GLN A 38 5.29 -23.27 2.36
CA GLN A 38 4.34 -24.35 2.62
C GLN A 38 3.00 -23.83 3.16
N ASN A 39 3.03 -22.76 3.97
CA ASN A 39 1.82 -22.22 4.57
C ASN A 39 0.92 -21.49 3.56
N HIS A 40 1.48 -20.95 2.48
CA HIS A 40 0.72 -20.43 1.33
C HIS A 40 -0.22 -21.49 0.73
N GLU A 41 0.26 -22.73 0.53
CA GLU A 41 -0.58 -23.86 0.09
C GLU A 41 -1.63 -24.26 1.14
N VAL A 42 -1.30 -24.16 2.44
CA VAL A 42 -2.24 -24.43 3.54
C VAL A 42 -3.38 -23.42 3.55
N VAL A 43 -3.08 -22.13 3.36
CA VAL A 43 -4.05 -21.04 3.26
C VAL A 43 -4.92 -21.18 2.02
N GLY A 44 -4.33 -21.43 0.84
CA GLY A 44 -5.10 -21.66 -0.38
C GLY A 44 -6.05 -22.87 -0.23
N GLY A 45 -5.56 -23.96 0.36
CA GLY A 45 -6.39 -25.11 0.70
C GLY A 45 -7.49 -24.81 1.72
N TYR A 46 -7.26 -23.91 2.68
CA TYR A 46 -8.27 -23.44 3.63
C TYR A 46 -9.40 -22.70 2.91
N ILE A 47 -9.06 -21.73 2.05
CA ILE A 47 -10.03 -20.95 1.28
C ILE A 47 -10.91 -21.87 0.41
N ILE A 48 -10.30 -22.81 -0.30
CA ILE A 48 -11.04 -23.80 -1.11
C ILE A 48 -12.01 -24.62 -0.25
N ARG A 49 -11.60 -25.04 0.95
CA ARG A 49 -12.47 -25.78 1.89
C ARG A 49 -13.62 -24.91 2.40
N GLU A 50 -13.39 -23.65 2.73
CA GLU A 50 -14.44 -22.74 3.18
C GLU A 50 -15.45 -22.47 2.05
N LEU A 51 -15.00 -22.21 0.82
CA LEU A 51 -15.88 -22.08 -0.35
C LEU A 51 -16.72 -23.36 -0.56
N LYS A 52 -16.11 -24.54 -0.41
CA LYS A 52 -16.83 -25.82 -0.51
C LYS A 52 -17.90 -26.01 0.57
N LYS A 53 -17.64 -25.56 1.81
CA LYS A 53 -18.64 -25.58 2.90
C LYS A 53 -19.85 -24.71 2.58
N LEU A 54 -19.67 -23.65 1.79
CA LEU A 54 -20.75 -22.81 1.27
C LEU A 54 -21.51 -23.44 0.09
N GLY A 55 -21.12 -24.63 -0.36
CA GLY A 55 -21.70 -25.31 -1.53
C GLY A 55 -21.16 -24.80 -2.87
N LEU A 56 -20.06 -24.04 -2.87
CA LEU A 56 -19.44 -23.50 -4.08
C LEU A 56 -18.31 -24.41 -4.58
N GLN A 57 -18.19 -24.54 -5.89
CA GLN A 57 -17.11 -25.28 -6.53
C GLN A 57 -15.97 -24.32 -6.90
N ALA A 58 -14.90 -24.34 -6.11
CA ALA A 58 -13.69 -23.56 -6.40
C ALA A 58 -12.83 -24.24 -7.48
N THR A 59 -12.25 -23.43 -8.35
CA THR A 59 -11.25 -23.81 -9.36
C THR A 59 -9.97 -23.02 -9.14
N VAL A 60 -8.82 -23.60 -9.48
CA VAL A 60 -7.52 -22.95 -9.39
C VAL A 60 -7.01 -22.64 -10.80
N GLN A 61 -6.56 -21.41 -11.01
CA GLN A 61 -5.84 -21.00 -12.23
C GLN A 61 -4.37 -20.82 -11.86
N GLU A 62 -3.47 -21.50 -12.57
CA GLU A 62 -2.03 -21.43 -12.34
C GLU A 62 -1.28 -21.03 -13.61
N GLY A 63 -0.30 -20.13 -13.50
CA GLY A 63 0.46 -19.65 -14.65
C GLY A 63 1.62 -18.74 -14.28
N TYR A 64 2.55 -18.60 -15.21
CA TYR A 64 3.68 -17.67 -15.08
C TYR A 64 3.30 -16.30 -15.64
N THR A 65 3.56 -15.27 -14.84
CA THR A 65 3.42 -13.87 -15.27
C THR A 65 4.73 -13.14 -15.01
N LEU A 66 5.22 -12.39 -16.01
CA LEU A 66 6.36 -11.48 -15.88
C LEU A 66 5.87 -10.05 -15.95
N THR A 67 5.87 -9.35 -14.82
CA THR A 67 5.45 -7.95 -14.77
C THR A 67 6.41 -7.06 -15.54
N ASP A 68 5.91 -5.90 -15.92
CA ASP A 68 6.61 -4.73 -16.45
C ASP A 68 7.70 -4.20 -15.51
N TRP A 69 7.60 -4.42 -14.19
CA TRP A 69 8.69 -4.17 -13.23
C TRP A 69 9.74 -5.29 -13.17
N GLY A 70 9.55 -6.34 -13.98
CA GLY A 70 10.45 -7.48 -14.09
C GLY A 70 10.28 -8.52 -12.99
N ASN A 71 9.10 -8.65 -12.36
CA ASN A 71 8.85 -9.69 -11.38
C ASN A 71 8.16 -10.89 -12.04
N LEU A 72 8.85 -12.04 -12.03
CA LEU A 72 8.37 -13.32 -12.52
C LEU A 72 7.94 -14.19 -11.35
N VAL A 73 6.74 -14.75 -11.42
CA VAL A 73 6.27 -15.76 -10.47
C VAL A 73 5.23 -16.66 -11.12
N LYS A 74 5.09 -17.87 -10.57
CA LYS A 74 4.00 -18.79 -10.90
C LYS A 74 2.89 -18.62 -9.89
N SER A 75 1.87 -17.84 -10.21
CA SER A 75 0.75 -17.54 -9.31
C SER A 75 -0.35 -18.59 -9.40
N LYS A 76 -1.15 -18.75 -8.34
CA LYS A 76 -2.28 -19.69 -8.22
C LYS A 76 -3.55 -18.99 -7.73
N ASN A 77 -4.33 -18.41 -8.63
CA ASN A 77 -5.60 -17.79 -8.27
C ASN A 77 -6.64 -18.84 -7.86
N ILE A 78 -7.46 -18.54 -6.85
CA ILE A 78 -8.61 -19.35 -6.42
C ILE A 78 -9.88 -18.62 -6.83
N MET A 79 -10.75 -19.28 -7.60
CA MET A 79 -11.95 -18.63 -8.11
C MET A 79 -13.17 -19.55 -8.06
N CYS A 80 -14.35 -18.95 -7.91
CA CYS A 80 -15.61 -19.65 -8.08
C CYS A 80 -16.70 -18.69 -8.59
N ARG A 81 -17.85 -19.26 -8.95
CA ARG A 81 -18.97 -18.50 -9.52
C ARG A 81 -20.29 -18.93 -8.89
N ILE A 82 -21.09 -17.93 -8.54
CA ILE A 82 -22.50 -18.07 -8.15
C ILE A 82 -23.34 -17.63 -9.35
N LYS A 83 -24.21 -18.52 -9.83
CA LYS A 83 -25.01 -18.28 -11.04
C LYS A 83 -26.22 -17.40 -10.75
N GLY A 84 -26.33 -16.30 -11.50
CA GLY A 84 -27.50 -15.42 -11.51
C GLY A 84 -28.62 -15.97 -12.39
N SER A 85 -29.78 -15.31 -12.34
CA SER A 85 -30.96 -15.71 -13.13
C SER A 85 -30.98 -15.19 -14.57
N LYS A 86 -30.05 -14.31 -14.96
CA LYS A 86 -29.98 -13.70 -16.29
C LYS A 86 -28.58 -13.80 -16.88
N ASP A 87 -28.52 -13.92 -18.20
CA ASP A 87 -27.28 -13.74 -18.94
C ASP A 87 -26.91 -12.25 -18.96
N GLY A 88 -25.64 -11.93 -18.70
CA GLY A 88 -25.18 -10.55 -18.60
C GLY A 88 -23.76 -10.44 -18.06
N LYS A 89 -23.38 -9.22 -17.68
CA LYS A 89 -22.11 -8.95 -17.01
C LYS A 89 -22.12 -9.50 -15.57
N ALA A 90 -20.97 -9.99 -15.11
CA ALA A 90 -20.78 -10.48 -13.76
C ALA A 90 -20.24 -9.39 -12.82
N LEU A 91 -20.62 -9.49 -11.54
CA LEU A 91 -20.01 -8.76 -10.43
C LEU A 91 -18.80 -9.56 -9.93
N LEU A 92 -17.63 -8.93 -9.79
CA LEU A 92 -16.46 -9.54 -9.18
C LEU A 92 -16.32 -9.09 -7.71
N LEU A 93 -16.13 -10.04 -6.81
CA LEU A 93 -15.58 -9.83 -5.47
C LEU A 93 -14.10 -10.22 -5.50
N LEU A 94 -13.22 -9.30 -5.12
CA LEU A 94 -11.76 -9.41 -5.27
C LEU A 94 -11.04 -9.08 -3.95
N SER A 95 -9.98 -9.84 -3.67
CA SER A 95 -9.02 -9.67 -2.58
C SER A 95 -7.86 -10.63 -2.84
N HIS A 96 -6.64 -10.31 -2.43
CA HIS A 96 -5.51 -11.23 -2.53
C HIS A 96 -5.38 -12.11 -1.28
N TYR A 97 -4.77 -13.28 -1.41
CA TYR A 97 -4.60 -14.20 -0.27
C TYR A 97 -3.15 -14.47 0.13
N ASP A 98 -2.16 -13.97 -0.62
CA ASP A 98 -0.76 -14.04 -0.23
C ASP A 98 -0.39 -12.91 0.75
N SER A 99 0.54 -13.19 1.67
CA SER A 99 1.10 -12.16 2.57
C SER A 99 2.43 -11.62 2.03
N ALA A 100 2.84 -10.43 2.47
CA ALA A 100 4.15 -9.88 2.15
C ALA A 100 5.34 -10.80 2.49
N PRO A 101 6.35 -10.94 1.59
CA PRO A 101 7.59 -11.64 1.88
C PRO A 101 8.58 -10.81 2.73
N HIS A 102 9.68 -11.46 3.15
CA HIS A 102 10.90 -10.86 3.74
C HIS A 102 10.81 -10.33 5.19
N SER A 103 9.61 -10.06 5.70
CA SER A 103 9.40 -9.49 7.03
C SER A 103 8.69 -10.42 8.00
N PHE A 104 8.47 -11.68 7.61
CA PHE A 104 7.61 -12.62 8.33
C PHE A 104 6.22 -12.03 8.62
N SER A 105 5.65 -11.27 7.67
CA SER A 105 4.28 -10.76 7.77
C SER A 105 3.27 -11.89 7.90
N HIS A 106 2.36 -11.76 8.85
CA HIS A 106 1.26 -12.71 9.03
C HIS A 106 0.07 -12.41 8.12
N GLY A 107 -0.01 -11.21 7.53
CA GLY A 107 -1.04 -10.83 6.56
C GLY A 107 -2.44 -10.75 7.14
N ALA A 108 -2.61 -10.39 8.41
CA ALA A 108 -3.92 -10.38 9.06
C ALA A 108 -4.83 -9.24 8.55
N SER A 109 -4.25 -8.06 8.39
CA SER A 109 -4.90 -6.95 7.72
C SER A 109 -4.76 -7.11 6.22
N ASP A 110 -3.58 -7.49 5.75
CA ASP A 110 -3.12 -7.46 4.35
C ASP A 110 -2.79 -8.87 3.81
N ASP A 111 -3.74 -9.61 3.23
CA ASP A 111 -5.17 -9.26 3.13
C ASP A 111 -6.11 -10.41 3.57
N ALA A 112 -5.76 -11.09 4.67
CA ALA A 112 -6.70 -12.01 5.30
C ALA A 112 -8.03 -11.32 5.68
N SER A 113 -8.02 -10.00 5.90
CA SER A 113 -9.20 -9.19 6.23
C SER A 113 -10.17 -9.06 5.03
N GLY A 114 -9.68 -8.82 3.82
CA GLY A 114 -10.46 -8.85 2.59
C GLY A 114 -10.99 -10.24 2.26
N VAL A 115 -10.14 -11.28 2.39
CA VAL A 115 -10.56 -12.68 2.20
C VAL A 115 -11.69 -13.03 3.16
N ALA A 116 -11.54 -12.69 4.44
CA ALA A 116 -12.55 -12.91 5.47
C ALA A 116 -13.85 -12.13 5.22
N THR A 117 -13.74 -10.87 4.78
CA THR A 117 -14.90 -10.05 4.40
C THR A 117 -15.71 -10.73 3.31
N ILE A 118 -15.06 -11.24 2.26
CA ILE A 118 -15.74 -11.92 1.16
C ILE A 118 -16.34 -13.25 1.61
N LEU A 119 -15.58 -14.10 2.32
CA LEU A 119 -16.09 -15.40 2.78
C LEU A 119 -17.32 -15.26 3.68
N GLU A 120 -17.28 -14.37 4.67
CA GLU A 120 -18.41 -14.14 5.57
C GLU A 120 -19.59 -13.45 4.87
N GLY A 121 -19.31 -12.50 3.97
CA GLY A 121 -20.35 -11.82 3.19
C GLY A 121 -21.09 -12.76 2.25
N VAL A 122 -20.35 -13.63 1.54
CA VAL A 122 -20.93 -14.66 0.67
C VAL A 122 -21.73 -15.68 1.49
N ARG A 123 -21.20 -16.10 2.66
CA ARG A 123 -21.94 -16.97 3.58
C ARG A 123 -23.28 -16.35 3.98
N ALA A 124 -23.29 -15.07 4.40
CA ALA A 124 -24.51 -14.37 4.76
C ALA A 124 -25.49 -14.24 3.57
N PHE A 125 -24.98 -13.86 2.40
CA PHE A 125 -25.75 -13.70 1.16
C PHE A 125 -26.44 -15.00 0.72
N LEU A 126 -25.72 -16.13 0.74
CA LEU A 126 -26.28 -17.44 0.38
C LEU A 126 -27.33 -17.91 1.39
N ASN A 127 -27.10 -17.70 2.68
CA ASN A 127 -28.08 -18.07 3.72
C ASN A 127 -29.35 -17.21 3.68
N ALA A 128 -29.23 -15.94 3.28
CA ALA A 128 -30.38 -15.06 3.05
C ALA A 128 -31.25 -15.50 1.86
N LYS A 129 -30.74 -16.42 1.00
CA LYS A 129 -31.41 -16.87 -0.23
C LYS A 129 -31.81 -15.70 -1.14
N THR A 130 -30.95 -14.69 -1.19
CA THR A 130 -31.16 -13.47 -1.97
C THR A 130 -31.23 -13.81 -3.46
N LYS A 131 -32.34 -13.45 -4.10
CA LYS A 131 -32.46 -13.55 -5.56
C LYS A 131 -31.51 -12.54 -6.21
N HIS A 132 -30.78 -12.98 -7.22
CA HIS A 132 -29.84 -12.16 -7.96
C HIS A 132 -29.91 -12.47 -9.46
N GLN A 133 -29.71 -11.43 -10.26
CA GLN A 133 -29.80 -11.50 -11.70
C GLN A 133 -28.42 -11.73 -12.33
N ASN A 134 -27.40 -11.04 -11.83
CA ASN A 134 -26.04 -11.13 -12.36
C ASN A 134 -25.28 -12.29 -11.75
N ASP A 135 -24.42 -12.93 -12.53
CA ASP A 135 -23.41 -13.84 -11.99
C ASP A 135 -22.52 -13.09 -10.98
N ILE A 136 -22.15 -13.76 -9.90
CA ILE A 136 -21.16 -13.25 -8.93
C ILE A 136 -19.93 -14.13 -9.05
N ILE A 137 -18.80 -13.54 -9.42
CA ILE A 137 -17.49 -14.19 -9.43
C ILE A 137 -16.79 -13.81 -8.13
N ILE A 138 -16.22 -14.81 -7.47
CA ILE A 138 -15.32 -14.62 -6.33
C ILE A 138 -13.94 -14.99 -6.82
N LEU A 139 -12.98 -14.08 -6.66
CA LEU A 139 -11.60 -14.28 -7.05
C LEU A 139 -10.71 -13.89 -5.88
N PHE A 140 -9.95 -14.87 -5.40
CA PHE A 140 -8.81 -14.65 -4.52
C PHE A 140 -7.54 -14.76 -5.35
N THR A 141 -6.93 -13.62 -5.61
CA THR A 141 -5.69 -13.49 -6.39
C THR A 141 -4.48 -13.92 -5.57
N ASP A 142 -3.46 -14.38 -6.27
CA ASP A 142 -2.18 -14.77 -5.69
C ASP A 142 -1.06 -13.86 -6.18
N ALA A 143 0.00 -13.71 -5.40
CA ALA A 143 1.17 -12.92 -5.73
C ALA A 143 0.86 -11.43 -6.03
N GLU A 144 -0.06 -10.83 -5.27
CA GLU A 144 -0.28 -9.38 -5.26
C GLU A 144 1.01 -8.67 -4.81
N GLU A 145 1.58 -9.18 -3.72
CA GLU A 145 2.71 -8.61 -2.98
C GLU A 145 4.03 -8.61 -3.78
N LEU A 146 4.02 -9.33 -4.89
CA LEU A 146 5.13 -9.49 -5.82
C LEU A 146 4.95 -8.67 -7.10
N GLY A 147 3.86 -7.93 -7.23
CA GLY A 147 3.55 -7.09 -8.38
C GLY A 147 2.27 -7.49 -9.12
N LEU A 148 1.20 -7.82 -8.40
CA LEU A 148 -0.15 -8.03 -8.97
C LEU A 148 -0.22 -9.18 -9.97
N ASN A 149 0.65 -10.18 -9.83
CA ASN A 149 0.86 -11.23 -10.83
C ASN A 149 -0.39 -12.10 -11.03
N GLY A 150 -1.16 -12.36 -9.97
CA GLY A 150 -2.42 -13.09 -10.00
C GLY A 150 -3.51 -12.36 -10.75
N ALA A 151 -3.74 -11.08 -10.46
CA ALA A 151 -4.69 -10.28 -11.24
C ALA A 151 -4.29 -10.21 -12.72
N ALA A 152 -3.02 -10.00 -13.01
CA ALA A 152 -2.54 -9.98 -14.39
C ALA A 152 -2.75 -11.30 -15.11
N LEU A 153 -2.47 -12.44 -14.46
CA LEU A 153 -2.77 -13.76 -15.01
C LEU A 153 -4.27 -13.94 -15.30
N PHE A 154 -5.13 -13.48 -14.39
CA PHE A 154 -6.57 -13.59 -14.57
C PHE A 154 -7.08 -12.74 -15.73
N VAL A 155 -6.71 -11.46 -15.75
CA VAL A 155 -7.16 -10.49 -16.76
C VAL A 155 -6.68 -10.86 -18.17
N THR A 156 -5.45 -11.35 -18.30
CA THR A 156 -4.85 -11.64 -19.62
C THR A 156 -5.26 -13.01 -20.17
N GLU A 157 -5.37 -14.04 -19.33
CA GLU A 157 -5.54 -15.43 -19.80
C GLU A 157 -6.93 -16.03 -19.53
N HIS A 158 -7.69 -15.52 -18.54
CA HIS A 158 -8.96 -16.14 -18.14
C HIS A 158 -10.17 -15.55 -18.88
N GLN A 159 -11.00 -16.39 -19.51
CA GLN A 159 -12.17 -15.90 -20.28
C GLN A 159 -13.18 -15.13 -19.43
N TRP A 160 -13.32 -15.49 -18.15
CA TRP A 160 -14.24 -14.78 -17.25
C TRP A 160 -13.89 -13.30 -17.06
N ALA A 161 -12.64 -12.87 -17.30
CA ALA A 161 -12.28 -11.46 -17.22
C ALA A 161 -13.17 -10.60 -18.15
N LYS A 162 -13.47 -11.10 -19.35
CA LYS A 162 -14.32 -10.40 -20.34
C LYS A 162 -15.78 -10.30 -19.93
N GLU A 163 -16.23 -11.17 -19.02
CA GLU A 163 -17.59 -11.22 -18.53
C GLU A 163 -17.84 -10.24 -17.38
N ILE A 164 -16.78 -9.70 -16.77
CA ILE A 164 -16.92 -8.79 -15.63
C ILE A 164 -17.41 -7.43 -16.10
N GLY A 165 -18.34 -6.85 -15.33
CA GLY A 165 -18.83 -5.49 -15.52
C GLY A 165 -18.43 -4.54 -14.40
N LEU A 166 -18.14 -5.05 -13.20
CA LEU A 166 -17.78 -4.25 -12.03
C LEU A 166 -17.00 -5.09 -11.02
N VAL A 167 -16.02 -4.48 -10.36
CA VAL A 167 -15.24 -5.10 -9.27
C VAL A 167 -15.51 -4.41 -7.93
N LEU A 168 -15.64 -5.21 -6.87
CA LEU A 168 -15.52 -4.78 -5.47
C LEU A 168 -14.25 -5.39 -4.90
N ASN A 169 -13.21 -4.57 -4.72
CA ASN A 169 -11.92 -4.97 -4.16
C ASN A 169 -11.83 -4.58 -2.69
N PHE A 170 -11.46 -5.51 -1.82
CA PHE A 170 -11.23 -5.27 -0.39
C PHE A 170 -9.75 -5.43 -0.12
N GLU A 171 -9.17 -4.47 0.60
CA GLU A 171 -7.72 -4.31 0.77
C GLU A 171 -7.38 -3.70 2.12
N ALA A 172 -6.10 -3.76 2.49
CA ALA A 172 -5.58 -3.00 3.62
C ALA A 172 -4.17 -2.48 3.35
N ARG A 173 -3.91 -1.25 3.79
CA ARG A 173 -2.54 -0.69 3.84
C ARG A 173 -2.10 -0.34 5.27
N GLY A 174 -2.94 -0.66 6.24
CA GLY A 174 -2.72 -0.45 7.66
C GLY A 174 -3.53 -1.48 8.44
N SER A 175 -3.50 -1.40 9.77
CA SER A 175 -4.23 -2.35 10.62
C SER A 175 -5.49 -1.75 11.26
N SER A 176 -5.81 -0.49 11.00
CA SER A 176 -6.92 0.22 11.65
C SER A 176 -7.49 1.40 10.87
N GLY A 177 -8.50 2.06 11.46
CA GLY A 177 -9.12 3.26 10.91
C GLY A 177 -10.20 2.95 9.87
N PRO A 178 -10.85 3.99 9.33
CA PRO A 178 -11.93 3.80 8.38
C PRO A 178 -11.42 3.16 7.08
N SER A 179 -12.18 2.19 6.56
CA SER A 179 -12.01 1.72 5.19
C SER A 179 -12.50 2.81 4.24
N TYR A 180 -11.54 3.37 3.52
CA TYR A 180 -11.74 4.39 2.51
C TYR A 180 -12.18 3.74 1.21
N MET A 181 -13.29 4.21 0.66
CA MET A 181 -13.73 3.80 -0.68
C MET A 181 -13.07 4.68 -1.75
N LEU A 182 -12.30 4.05 -2.65
CA LEU A 182 -11.66 4.64 -3.82
C LEU A 182 -12.40 4.16 -5.07
N MET A 183 -12.83 5.07 -5.95
CA MET A 183 -13.52 4.70 -7.20
C MET A 183 -12.51 4.60 -8.33
N GLU A 184 -12.19 3.40 -8.79
CA GLU A 184 -11.24 3.18 -9.86
C GLU A 184 -11.94 3.13 -11.22
N THR A 185 -11.73 4.19 -12.01
CA THR A 185 -12.42 4.46 -13.28
C THR A 185 -11.46 4.63 -14.46
N ASN A 186 -11.88 4.08 -15.61
CA ASN A 186 -11.22 4.25 -16.92
C ASN A 186 -11.60 5.56 -17.62
N LYS A 187 -12.86 5.98 -17.46
CA LYS A 187 -13.43 7.19 -18.04
C LYS A 187 -14.05 8.05 -16.93
N GLY A 188 -15.31 8.45 -17.08
CA GLY A 188 -16.04 9.23 -16.09
C GLY A 188 -16.58 8.39 -14.93
N ASN A 189 -16.74 8.99 -13.76
CA ASN A 189 -17.18 8.30 -12.54
C ASN A 189 -18.69 8.37 -12.23
N ALA A 190 -19.48 9.16 -12.97
CA ALA A 190 -20.85 9.50 -12.57
C ALA A 190 -21.78 8.28 -12.42
N GLY A 191 -21.60 7.24 -13.26
CA GLY A 191 -22.36 6.00 -13.18
C GLY A 191 -22.08 5.22 -11.88
N LEU A 192 -20.82 5.13 -11.48
CA LEU A 192 -20.41 4.52 -10.21
C LEU A 192 -20.89 5.32 -9.00
N VAL A 193 -20.77 6.65 -9.05
CA VAL A 193 -21.27 7.55 -7.99
C VAL A 193 -22.77 7.36 -7.78
N ALA A 194 -23.55 7.34 -8.87
CA ALA A 194 -24.99 7.13 -8.80
C ALA A 194 -25.34 5.73 -8.26
N ALA A 195 -24.61 4.70 -8.69
CA ALA A 195 -24.83 3.33 -8.23
C ALA A 195 -24.49 3.15 -6.74
N PHE A 196 -23.35 3.70 -6.29
CA PHE A 196 -22.93 3.66 -4.90
C PHE A 196 -23.93 4.37 -3.98
N SER A 197 -24.41 5.54 -4.39
CA SER A 197 -25.45 6.29 -3.65
C SER A 197 -26.76 5.48 -3.52
N LYS A 198 -27.19 4.81 -4.59
CA LYS A 198 -28.39 3.95 -4.60
C LYS A 198 -28.24 2.68 -3.77
N ALA A 199 -27.02 2.16 -3.60
CA ALA A 199 -26.78 0.96 -2.80
C ALA A 199 -27.05 1.16 -1.30
N GLY A 200 -27.08 2.41 -0.80
CA GLY A 200 -27.53 2.71 0.56
C GLY A 200 -26.56 2.30 1.68
N VAL A 201 -25.25 2.46 1.45
CA VAL A 201 -24.21 2.17 2.45
C VAL A 201 -24.36 3.07 3.69
N SER A 202 -24.26 2.48 4.89
CA SER A 202 -24.52 3.19 6.16
C SER A 202 -23.37 4.06 6.67
N TYR A 203 -22.12 3.73 6.35
CA TYR A 203 -20.94 4.44 6.86
C TYR A 203 -19.99 4.87 5.73
N PRO A 204 -20.45 5.62 4.72
CA PRO A 204 -19.57 5.95 3.60
C PRO A 204 -18.44 6.87 4.06
N VAL A 205 -17.20 6.49 3.73
CA VAL A 205 -15.99 7.30 3.90
C VAL A 205 -15.30 7.39 2.56
N SER A 206 -15.55 8.48 1.83
CA SER A 206 -15.03 8.66 0.48
C SER A 206 -15.09 10.11 0.03
N ASN A 207 -14.23 10.47 -0.93
CA ASN A 207 -14.28 11.73 -1.65
C ASN A 207 -13.49 11.65 -2.97
N SER A 208 -13.84 12.50 -3.93
CA SER A 208 -13.21 12.54 -5.26
C SER A 208 -11.75 13.02 -5.24
N LEU A 209 -11.34 13.76 -4.20
CA LEU A 209 -9.96 14.24 -4.02
C LEU A 209 -9.03 13.07 -3.70
N MET A 210 -9.45 12.15 -2.85
CA MET A 210 -8.67 10.99 -2.44
C MET A 210 -8.28 10.12 -3.64
N TYR A 211 -9.21 9.81 -4.53
CA TYR A 211 -8.91 9.04 -5.74
C TYR A 211 -7.98 9.80 -6.70
N SER A 212 -8.17 11.12 -6.82
CA SER A 212 -7.27 11.95 -7.64
C SER A 212 -5.83 11.90 -7.14
N ILE A 213 -5.64 11.88 -5.82
CA ILE A 213 -4.31 11.74 -5.19
C ILE A 213 -3.81 10.31 -5.36
N TYR A 214 -4.66 9.29 -5.15
CA TYR A 214 -4.31 7.88 -5.28
C TYR A 214 -3.70 7.58 -6.66
N LYS A 215 -4.31 8.06 -7.76
CA LYS A 215 -3.77 7.94 -9.13
C LYS A 215 -2.37 8.52 -9.33
N MET A 216 -1.93 9.44 -8.46
CA MET A 216 -0.62 10.10 -8.53
C MET A 216 0.43 9.40 -7.68
N LEU A 217 0.03 8.41 -6.87
CA LEU A 217 0.95 7.64 -6.03
C LEU A 217 1.42 6.39 -6.77
N PRO A 218 2.63 5.89 -6.48
CA PRO A 218 3.12 4.63 -7.04
C PRO A 218 2.54 3.42 -6.28
N ASN A 219 1.29 3.52 -5.82
CA ASN A 219 0.61 2.45 -5.10
C ASN A 219 -0.49 1.91 -6.01
N ASP A 220 -0.48 0.60 -6.18
CA ASP A 220 -1.46 -0.13 -6.97
C ASP A 220 -2.09 -1.21 -6.10
N THR A 221 -3.20 -1.76 -6.57
CA THR A 221 -3.83 -2.96 -6.02
C THR A 221 -4.22 -3.85 -7.20
N ASP A 222 -4.71 -5.05 -6.95
CA ASP A 222 -5.18 -5.90 -8.03
C ASP A 222 -6.22 -5.21 -8.93
N LEU A 223 -7.07 -4.32 -8.37
CA LEU A 223 -8.03 -3.53 -9.14
C LEU A 223 -7.36 -2.63 -10.19
N THR A 224 -6.13 -2.16 -9.96
CA THR A 224 -5.36 -1.41 -10.96
C THR A 224 -5.21 -2.22 -12.24
N VAL A 225 -4.93 -3.53 -12.14
CA VAL A 225 -4.75 -4.41 -13.31
C VAL A 225 -6.06 -4.56 -14.09
N PHE A 226 -7.18 -4.75 -13.38
CA PHE A 226 -8.51 -4.80 -13.99
C PHE A 226 -8.83 -3.49 -14.73
N ARG A 227 -8.51 -2.34 -14.12
CA ARG A 227 -8.69 -1.03 -14.74
C ARG A 227 -7.81 -0.88 -15.98
N GLU A 228 -6.50 -1.01 -15.83
CA GLU A 228 -5.55 -0.65 -16.90
C GLU A 228 -5.51 -1.66 -18.05
N GLN A 229 -5.53 -2.95 -17.73
CA GLN A 229 -5.39 -4.02 -18.72
C GLN A 229 -6.74 -4.61 -19.15
N GLY A 230 -7.73 -4.58 -18.26
CA GLY A 230 -9.06 -5.16 -18.51
C GLY A 230 -10.13 -4.17 -19.00
N ASP A 231 -9.90 -2.85 -18.90
CA ASP A 231 -10.94 -1.81 -19.04
C ASP A 231 -12.15 -2.06 -18.12
N ILE A 232 -11.89 -2.56 -16.91
CA ILE A 232 -12.89 -2.91 -15.90
C ILE A 232 -12.73 -1.98 -14.70
N GLN A 233 -13.76 -1.19 -14.44
CA GLN A 233 -13.83 -0.27 -13.31
C GLN A 233 -14.37 -0.93 -12.04
N GLY A 234 -14.15 -0.29 -10.89
CA GLY A 234 -14.59 -0.84 -9.61
C GLY A 234 -14.47 0.10 -8.42
N PHE A 235 -14.75 -0.46 -7.25
CA PHE A 235 -14.56 0.18 -5.96
C PHE A 235 -13.48 -0.57 -5.19
N ASN A 236 -12.47 0.15 -4.70
CA ASN A 236 -11.45 -0.38 -3.80
C ASN A 236 -11.72 0.12 -2.37
N PHE A 237 -11.71 -0.78 -1.39
CA PHE A 237 -12.06 -0.50 0.01
C PHE A 237 -10.86 -0.78 0.93
N ALA A 238 -10.07 0.26 1.21
CA ALA A 238 -8.82 0.13 1.96
C ALA A 238 -8.83 0.93 3.26
N PHE A 239 -8.58 0.27 4.40
CA PHE A 239 -8.20 0.99 5.62
C PHE A 239 -6.67 1.14 5.69
N ILE A 240 -6.21 2.30 6.15
CA ILE A 240 -4.82 2.76 5.97
C ILE A 240 -4.15 3.25 7.26
N ASP A 241 -4.89 3.38 8.36
CA ASP A 241 -4.31 3.82 9.63
C ASP A 241 -3.60 2.65 10.32
N GLY A 242 -2.64 2.92 11.20
CA GLY A 242 -1.75 1.87 11.71
C GLY A 242 -0.79 1.33 10.64
N HIS A 243 -0.46 2.14 9.63
CA HIS A 243 0.46 1.82 8.51
C HIS A 243 1.85 1.32 8.96
N PHE A 244 2.25 1.56 10.22
CA PHE A 244 3.50 1.03 10.76
C PHE A 244 3.53 -0.51 10.85
N ASN A 245 2.37 -1.17 10.90
CA ASN A 245 2.28 -2.64 10.90
C ASN A 245 2.33 -3.25 9.48
N TYR A 246 2.08 -2.45 8.43
CA TYR A 246 1.95 -2.91 7.05
C TYR A 246 3.21 -3.61 6.52
N HIS A 247 3.04 -4.78 5.91
CA HIS A 247 4.11 -5.71 5.52
C HIS A 247 5.06 -6.09 6.67
N THR A 248 4.69 -6.02 7.94
CA THR A 248 5.58 -6.41 9.06
C THR A 248 5.11 -7.66 9.77
N GLN A 249 5.97 -8.25 10.59
CA GLN A 249 5.56 -9.33 11.52
C GLN A 249 4.41 -8.93 12.45
N GLN A 250 4.19 -7.63 12.66
CA GLN A 250 3.08 -7.10 13.47
C GLN A 250 1.77 -6.94 12.69
N ASP A 251 1.72 -7.25 11.40
CA ASP A 251 0.45 -7.43 10.70
C ASP A 251 -0.21 -8.76 11.07
N ASP A 252 -0.60 -8.86 12.34
CA ASP A 252 -1.20 -10.03 12.97
C ASP A 252 -2.65 -9.74 13.43
N ALA A 253 -3.37 -10.80 13.78
CA ALA A 253 -4.78 -10.69 14.17
C ALA A 253 -5.00 -9.89 15.47
N ALA A 254 -3.97 -9.72 16.30
CA ALA A 254 -4.08 -8.92 17.52
C ALA A 254 -4.13 -7.42 17.19
N HIS A 255 -3.34 -6.99 16.20
CA HIS A 255 -3.24 -5.59 15.77
C HIS A 255 -4.34 -5.16 14.79
N LEU A 256 -5.05 -6.09 14.16
CA LEU A 256 -6.22 -5.78 13.32
C LEU A 256 -7.35 -5.15 14.16
N ASP A 257 -7.79 -3.95 13.79
CA ASP A 257 -8.97 -3.29 14.36
C ASP A 257 -10.25 -3.96 13.87
N LYS A 258 -11.05 -4.42 14.83
CA LYS A 258 -12.30 -5.12 14.61
C LYS A 258 -13.35 -4.18 13.99
N ASN A 259 -13.25 -2.87 14.27
CA ASN A 259 -14.13 -1.86 13.65
C ASN A 259 -13.82 -1.68 12.17
N SER A 260 -12.55 -1.74 11.77
CA SER A 260 -12.14 -1.67 10.35
C SER A 260 -12.68 -2.86 9.56
N LEU A 261 -12.56 -4.08 10.10
CA LEU A 261 -13.14 -5.28 9.48
C LEU A 261 -14.67 -5.20 9.41
N LYS A 262 -15.34 -4.75 10.49
CA LYS A 262 -16.79 -4.51 10.49
C LYS A 262 -17.18 -3.47 9.43
N HIS A 263 -16.36 -2.46 9.22
CA HIS A 263 -16.60 -1.41 8.23
C HIS A 263 -16.57 -1.95 6.80
N GLN A 264 -15.59 -2.78 6.43
CA GLN A 264 -15.57 -3.47 5.13
C GLN A 264 -16.82 -4.34 4.93
N GLY A 265 -17.23 -5.11 5.94
CA GLY A 265 -18.50 -5.87 5.89
C GLY A 265 -19.73 -4.98 5.69
N SER A 266 -19.75 -3.78 6.28
CA SER A 266 -20.83 -2.80 6.10
C SER A 266 -20.87 -2.16 4.71
N TYR A 267 -19.77 -2.20 3.95
CA TYR A 267 -19.77 -1.89 2.52
C TYR A 267 -20.25 -3.09 1.69
N LEU A 268 -19.68 -4.28 1.93
CA LEU A 268 -19.93 -5.45 1.09
C LEU A 268 -21.42 -5.80 1.00
N MET A 269 -22.12 -5.92 2.12
CA MET A 269 -23.50 -6.43 2.12
C MET A 269 -24.48 -5.59 1.29
N PRO A 270 -24.60 -4.25 1.46
CA PRO A 270 -25.48 -3.43 0.63
C PRO A 270 -25.03 -3.41 -0.85
N LEU A 271 -23.73 -3.33 -1.12
CA LEU A 271 -23.20 -3.30 -2.49
C LEU A 271 -23.43 -4.62 -3.22
N LEU A 272 -23.19 -5.76 -2.57
CA LEU A 272 -23.45 -7.09 -3.11
C LEU A 272 -24.94 -7.27 -3.42
N ASN A 273 -25.82 -6.87 -2.50
CA ASN A 273 -27.27 -6.96 -2.73
C ASN A 273 -27.72 -6.08 -3.91
N TYR A 274 -27.19 -4.86 -4.03
CA TYR A 274 -27.52 -3.94 -5.12
C TYR A 274 -26.94 -4.41 -6.47
N PHE A 275 -25.64 -4.64 -6.55
CA PHE A 275 -24.94 -4.95 -7.81
C PHE A 275 -25.18 -6.36 -8.31
N SER A 276 -25.63 -7.29 -7.47
CA SER A 276 -26.11 -8.59 -7.95
C SER A 276 -27.43 -8.49 -8.75
N ASN A 277 -28.09 -7.31 -8.77
CA ASN A 277 -29.33 -7.07 -9.49
C ASN A 277 -29.30 -5.86 -10.45
N ALA A 278 -28.28 -5.00 -10.37
CA ALA A 278 -28.16 -3.80 -11.20
C ALA A 278 -27.67 -4.12 -12.63
N ASP A 279 -27.99 -3.27 -13.61
CA ASP A 279 -27.30 -3.32 -14.91
C ASP A 279 -25.88 -2.76 -14.74
N LEU A 280 -24.88 -3.65 -14.78
CA LEU A 280 -23.49 -3.26 -14.57
C LEU A 280 -22.94 -2.39 -15.71
N ASN A 281 -23.50 -2.46 -16.93
CA ASN A 281 -23.08 -1.60 -18.03
C ASN A 281 -23.43 -0.13 -17.78
N ALA A 282 -24.52 0.13 -17.04
CA ALA A 282 -24.95 1.47 -16.67
C ALA A 282 -23.99 2.17 -15.68
N THR A 283 -22.98 1.46 -15.16
CA THR A 283 -21.92 2.07 -14.35
C THR A 283 -20.90 2.83 -15.18
N ALA A 284 -20.76 2.51 -16.48
CA ALA A 284 -19.82 3.19 -17.36
C ALA A 284 -20.32 4.60 -17.71
N SER A 285 -19.44 5.60 -17.61
CA SER A 285 -19.75 6.99 -17.89
C SER A 285 -18.58 7.70 -18.58
N THR A 286 -18.86 8.80 -19.27
CA THR A 286 -17.85 9.74 -19.79
C THR A 286 -17.85 11.06 -19.01
N THR A 287 -18.75 11.23 -18.05
CA THR A 287 -18.86 12.43 -17.21
C THR A 287 -18.37 12.14 -15.80
N ASP A 288 -17.73 13.16 -15.22
CA ASP A 288 -17.26 13.14 -13.83
C ASP A 288 -18.22 13.91 -12.93
N ASP A 289 -18.47 13.33 -11.77
CA ASP A 289 -19.08 13.96 -10.60
C ASP A 289 -18.00 14.25 -9.56
N VAL A 290 -18.20 15.35 -8.84
CA VAL A 290 -17.55 15.60 -7.56
C VAL A 290 -18.36 14.91 -6.48
N TYR A 291 -17.70 14.22 -5.56
CA TYR A 291 -18.37 13.56 -4.45
C TYR A 291 -17.55 13.63 -3.16
N PHE A 292 -18.25 13.63 -2.03
CA PHE A 292 -17.64 13.63 -0.70
C PHE A 292 -18.64 13.16 0.36
N THR A 293 -18.13 12.69 1.49
CA THR A 293 -18.94 12.21 2.62
C THR A 293 -18.87 13.17 3.79
N ILE A 294 -20.01 13.44 4.40
CA ILE A 294 -20.11 14.03 5.74
C ILE A 294 -20.72 12.97 6.70
N PRO A 295 -20.71 13.16 8.03
CA PRO A 295 -21.09 12.15 9.04
C PRO A 295 -22.34 11.29 8.79
N PHE A 296 -23.30 11.78 7.99
CA PHE A 296 -24.61 11.15 7.80
C PHE A 296 -25.03 11.00 6.33
N THR A 297 -24.19 11.40 5.37
CA THR A 297 -24.58 11.37 3.95
C THR A 297 -23.41 11.40 2.98
N PHE A 298 -23.64 10.80 1.81
CA PHE A 298 -22.78 10.85 0.63
C PHE A 298 -23.40 11.87 -0.35
N ILE A 299 -22.63 12.92 -0.69
CA ILE A 299 -23.09 14.03 -1.53
C ILE A 299 -22.32 13.98 -2.84
N SER A 300 -23.03 14.15 -3.97
CA SER A 300 -22.41 14.31 -5.28
C SER A 300 -23.12 15.32 -6.17
N TYR A 301 -22.40 15.86 -7.15
CA TYR A 301 -22.92 16.74 -8.20
C TYR A 301 -21.97 16.77 -9.41
N PRO A 302 -22.43 17.17 -10.61
CA PRO A 302 -21.60 17.19 -11.82
C PRO A 302 -20.36 18.08 -11.68
N PHE A 303 -19.20 17.58 -12.12
CA PHE A 303 -17.95 18.34 -12.09
C PHE A 303 -18.01 19.64 -12.91
N SER A 304 -18.81 19.66 -13.98
CA SER A 304 -19.02 20.85 -14.80
C SER A 304 -19.58 22.05 -14.03
N TRP A 305 -20.12 21.86 -12.81
CA TRP A 305 -20.61 22.94 -11.97
C TRP A 305 -19.49 23.67 -11.21
N VAL A 306 -18.32 23.06 -11.02
CA VAL A 306 -17.26 23.61 -10.16
C VAL A 306 -16.75 24.96 -10.64
N MET A 307 -16.47 25.10 -11.95
CA MET A 307 -16.00 26.38 -12.51
C MET A 307 -17.10 27.47 -12.48
N PRO A 308 -18.34 27.22 -12.93
CA PRO A 308 -19.46 28.15 -12.74
C PRO A 308 -19.66 28.56 -11.28
N MET A 309 -19.62 27.62 -10.33
CA MET A 309 -19.72 27.90 -8.90
C MET A 309 -18.60 28.84 -8.44
N THR A 310 -17.36 28.57 -8.85
CA THR A 310 -16.22 29.42 -8.51
C THR A 310 -16.38 30.85 -9.06
N LEU A 311 -16.84 31.01 -10.31
CA LEU A 311 -17.10 32.32 -10.91
C LEU A 311 -18.25 33.06 -10.22
N ILE A 312 -19.32 32.36 -9.84
CA ILE A 312 -20.43 32.93 -9.07
C ILE A 312 -19.94 33.38 -7.70
N ALA A 313 -19.15 32.58 -7.00
CA ALA A 313 -18.57 32.95 -5.71
C ALA A 313 -17.68 34.21 -5.83
N ALA A 314 -16.86 34.30 -6.88
CA ALA A 314 -16.07 35.48 -7.20
C ALA A 314 -16.97 36.72 -7.43
N GLY A 315 -18.01 36.60 -8.24
CA GLY A 315 -18.98 37.66 -8.50
C GLY A 315 -19.70 38.13 -7.25
N LEU A 316 -20.17 37.20 -6.42
CA LEU A 316 -20.80 37.50 -5.13
C LEU A 316 -19.85 38.26 -4.20
N LEU A 317 -18.58 37.83 -4.10
CA LEU A 317 -17.59 38.53 -3.29
C LEU A 317 -17.39 39.97 -3.79
N LEU A 318 -17.28 40.18 -5.10
CA LEU A 318 -17.14 41.52 -5.70
C LEU A 318 -18.34 42.41 -5.40
N VAL A 319 -19.57 41.89 -5.51
CA VAL A 319 -20.79 42.61 -5.17
C VAL A 319 -20.82 42.98 -3.69
N LEU A 320 -20.47 42.05 -2.79
CA LEU A 320 -20.42 42.31 -1.35
C LEU A 320 -19.36 43.36 -0.98
N ILE A 321 -18.18 43.30 -1.61
CA ILE A 321 -17.13 44.33 -1.46
C ILE A 321 -17.66 45.69 -1.94
N PHE A 322 -18.35 45.74 -3.08
CA PHE A 322 -18.93 46.97 -3.60
C PHE A 322 -19.99 47.56 -2.65
N LEU A 323 -20.93 46.75 -2.16
CA LEU A 323 -21.97 47.18 -1.21
C LEU A 323 -21.38 47.66 0.11
N ALA A 324 -20.39 46.95 0.64
CA ALA A 324 -19.73 47.35 1.88
C ALA A 324 -18.86 48.61 1.71
N LYS A 325 -18.29 48.85 0.51
CA LYS A 325 -17.66 50.13 0.14
C LYS A 325 -18.70 51.25 0.06
N ALA A 326 -19.85 51.01 -0.57
CA ALA A 326 -20.95 51.99 -0.68
C ALA A 326 -21.49 52.40 0.70
N LYS A 327 -21.60 51.45 1.63
CA LYS A 327 -21.93 51.69 3.05
C LYS A 327 -20.79 52.29 3.88
N ARG A 328 -19.64 52.63 3.26
CA ARG A 328 -18.42 53.17 3.90
C ARG A 328 -17.84 52.28 5.02
N MET A 329 -18.13 50.98 4.97
CA MET A 329 -17.64 49.99 5.94
C MET A 329 -16.23 49.51 5.59
N LEU A 330 -15.86 49.51 4.31
CA LEU A 330 -14.58 49.00 3.81
C LEU A 330 -13.62 50.11 3.39
N LYS A 331 -12.36 49.95 3.79
CA LYS A 331 -11.20 50.64 3.20
C LYS A 331 -10.30 49.61 2.55
N ILE A 332 -9.93 49.80 1.28
CA ILE A 332 -9.09 48.86 0.51
C ILE A 332 -7.78 48.54 1.25
N ARG A 333 -7.18 49.55 1.91
CA ARG A 333 -5.99 49.37 2.74
C ARG A 333 -6.17 48.34 3.86
N GLU A 334 -7.35 48.26 4.47
CA GLU A 334 -7.64 47.28 5.53
C GLU A 334 -7.87 45.87 4.96
N ILE A 335 -8.42 45.75 3.74
CA ILE A 335 -8.50 44.46 3.04
C ILE A 335 -7.09 43.93 2.77
N MET A 336 -6.19 44.78 2.25
CA MET A 336 -4.79 44.40 2.00
C MET A 336 -4.06 43.99 3.28
N LYS A 337 -4.31 44.68 4.40
CA LYS A 337 -3.79 44.27 5.71
C LYS A 337 -4.33 42.93 6.18
N GLY A 338 -5.51 42.51 5.72
CA GLY A 338 -6.08 41.19 5.98
C GLY A 338 -5.26 40.03 5.40
N PHE A 339 -4.48 40.25 4.35
CA PHE A 339 -3.57 39.24 3.79
C PHE A 339 -2.36 38.97 4.69
N PHE A 340 -1.90 39.95 5.46
CA PHE A 340 -0.75 39.79 6.35
C PHE A 340 -0.93 38.66 7.38
N PRO A 341 -2.00 38.60 8.19
CA PRO A 341 -2.17 37.50 9.14
C PRO A 341 -2.39 36.15 8.46
N LEU A 342 -3.07 36.12 7.30
CA LEU A 342 -3.30 34.88 6.56
C LEU A 342 -2.00 34.31 6.00
N LEU A 343 -1.28 35.09 5.19
CA LEU A 343 -0.03 34.66 4.56
C LEU A 343 1.08 34.45 5.59
N GLY A 344 1.14 35.30 6.63
CA GLY A 344 2.07 35.14 7.74
C GLY A 344 1.85 33.83 8.49
N ALA A 345 0.59 33.52 8.87
CA ALA A 345 0.28 32.26 9.52
C ALA A 345 0.54 31.05 8.59
N LEU A 346 0.23 31.18 7.30
CA LEU A 346 0.45 30.12 6.32
C LEU A 346 1.94 29.79 6.17
N ILE A 347 2.77 30.80 5.92
CA ILE A 347 4.22 30.63 5.73
C ILE A 347 4.85 30.11 7.02
N VAL A 348 4.58 30.74 8.16
CA VAL A 348 5.20 30.36 9.43
C VAL A 348 4.80 28.95 9.86
N SER A 349 3.51 28.60 9.79
CA SER A 349 3.06 27.24 10.18
C SER A 349 3.63 26.18 9.25
N SER A 350 3.69 26.45 7.94
CA SER A 350 4.24 25.51 6.95
C SER A 350 5.74 25.28 7.19
N LEU A 351 6.53 26.34 7.34
CA LEU A 351 7.98 26.24 7.56
C LEU A 351 8.31 25.60 8.90
N ILE A 352 7.65 26.00 9.99
CA ILE A 352 7.87 25.40 11.32
C ILE A 352 7.53 23.92 11.31
N THR A 353 6.45 23.51 10.64
CA THR A 353 6.07 22.10 10.58
C THR A 353 7.02 21.29 9.70
N TYR A 354 7.41 21.81 8.54
CA TYR A 354 8.36 21.17 7.65
C TYR A 354 9.73 20.98 8.33
N TYR A 355 10.35 22.05 8.81
CA TYR A 355 11.65 21.98 9.48
C TYR A 355 11.57 21.33 10.86
N GLY A 356 10.43 21.42 11.54
CA GLY A 356 10.17 20.72 12.79
C GLY A 356 10.22 19.21 12.61
N TRP A 357 9.60 18.68 11.54
CA TRP A 357 9.70 17.26 11.21
C TRP A 357 11.14 16.85 10.84
N GLN A 358 11.85 17.66 10.04
CA GLN A 358 13.26 17.38 9.74
C GLN A 358 14.14 17.39 11.01
N GLY A 359 13.89 18.32 11.93
CA GLY A 359 14.55 18.35 13.24
C GLY A 359 14.24 17.12 14.08
N LEU A 360 13.00 16.62 14.05
CA LEU A 360 12.61 15.39 14.75
C LEU A 360 13.34 14.15 14.21
N LEU A 361 13.56 14.06 12.89
CA LEU A 361 14.34 12.97 12.29
C LEU A 361 15.83 13.02 12.66
N ILE A 362 16.36 14.20 12.99
CA ILE A 362 17.73 14.36 13.50
C ILE A 362 17.80 13.97 14.97
N LEU A 363 16.83 14.42 15.79
CA LEU A 363 16.77 14.13 17.22
C LEU A 363 16.48 12.66 17.51
N ASN A 364 15.63 12.05 16.69
CA ASN A 364 15.23 10.65 16.78
C ASN A 364 15.68 9.93 15.50
N SER A 365 17.00 9.79 15.33
CA SER A 365 17.59 9.19 14.12
C SER A 365 17.02 7.82 13.79
N GLN A 366 16.58 7.07 14.81
CA GLN A 366 15.91 5.78 14.70
C GLN A 366 14.62 5.76 13.88
N TYR A 367 13.94 6.90 13.68
CA TYR A 367 12.76 6.97 12.82
C TYR A 367 13.10 6.77 11.34
N ASN A 368 14.36 7.00 10.92
CA ASN A 368 14.78 6.77 9.55
C ASN A 368 14.80 5.28 9.17
N ASP A 369 14.79 4.38 10.16
CA ASP A 369 14.73 2.94 9.91
C ASP A 369 13.27 2.45 9.67
N LEU A 370 12.26 3.28 9.94
CA LEU A 370 10.85 3.01 9.63
C LEU A 370 10.52 3.45 8.19
N LEU A 371 10.78 2.56 7.22
CA LEU A 371 10.62 2.85 5.78
C LEU A 371 9.21 3.30 5.38
N ASN A 372 8.20 2.89 6.15
CA ASN A 372 6.80 3.22 5.92
C ASN A 372 6.49 4.73 6.14
N GLY A 373 7.39 5.46 6.84
CA GLY A 373 7.31 6.92 7.01
C GLY A 373 6.29 7.42 8.04
N PHE A 374 5.70 6.54 8.83
CA PHE A 374 4.77 6.86 9.91
C PHE A 374 5.20 6.19 11.22
N THR A 375 5.38 6.97 12.28
CA THR A 375 5.85 6.48 13.58
C THR A 375 4.68 6.07 14.48
N TYR A 376 4.92 5.21 15.48
CA TYR A 376 3.87 4.76 16.43
C TYR A 376 3.18 5.92 17.17
N ASN A 377 3.94 6.97 17.49
CA ASN A 377 3.46 8.22 18.10
C ASN A 377 3.05 9.31 17.06
N GLY A 378 2.93 8.96 15.78
CA GLY A 378 2.70 9.90 14.69
C GLY A 378 1.43 10.74 14.85
N HIS A 379 0.38 10.17 15.42
CA HIS A 379 -0.87 10.88 15.73
C HIS A 379 -0.69 12.00 16.75
N ASP A 380 0.20 11.81 17.74
CA ASP A 380 0.51 12.85 18.72
C ASP A 380 1.32 14.00 18.07
N TYR A 381 2.20 13.70 17.11
CA TYR A 381 2.87 14.74 16.32
C TYR A 381 1.88 15.50 15.43
N ILE A 382 0.93 14.81 14.77
CA ILE A 382 -0.14 15.48 14.00
C ILE A 382 -0.90 16.45 14.91
N ALA A 383 -1.36 15.98 16.09
CA ALA A 383 -2.05 16.82 17.05
C ALA A 383 -1.20 18.02 17.48
N SER A 384 0.07 17.81 17.81
CA SER A 384 1.00 18.87 18.21
C SER A 384 1.15 19.95 17.14
N PHE A 385 1.45 19.58 15.89
CA PHE A 385 1.65 20.55 14.81
C PHE A 385 0.35 21.26 14.37
N VAL A 386 -0.80 20.58 14.45
CA VAL A 386 -2.11 21.20 14.21
C VAL A 386 -2.42 22.24 15.29
N LEU A 387 -2.25 21.89 16.57
CA LEU A 387 -2.46 22.81 17.69
C LEU A 387 -1.48 24.01 17.62
N LEU A 388 -0.23 23.76 17.23
CA LEU A 388 0.76 24.81 17.00
C LEU A 388 0.33 25.75 15.87
N SER A 389 -0.17 25.20 14.75
CA SER A 389 -0.69 25.98 13.63
C SER A 389 -1.90 26.84 14.05
N ILE A 390 -2.80 26.31 14.87
CA ILE A 390 -3.92 27.07 15.48
C ILE A 390 -3.39 28.19 16.38
N SER A 391 -2.36 27.92 17.19
CA SER A 391 -1.72 28.92 18.05
C SER A 391 -1.13 30.07 17.22
N ILE A 392 -0.41 29.74 16.13
CA ILE A 392 0.17 30.70 15.19
C ILE A 392 -0.94 31.54 14.55
N CYS A 393 -2.04 30.93 14.12
CA CYS A 393 -3.20 31.66 13.60
C CYS A 393 -3.73 32.68 14.61
N PHE A 394 -4.01 32.26 15.85
CA PHE A 394 -4.47 33.18 16.90
C PHE A 394 -3.46 34.29 17.18
N PHE A 395 -2.16 34.01 17.14
CA PHE A 395 -1.10 35.01 17.31
C PHE A 395 -1.12 36.07 16.20
N PHE A 396 -1.10 35.66 14.93
CA PHE A 396 -1.14 36.59 13.79
C PHE A 396 -2.41 37.43 13.79
N TYR A 397 -3.57 36.81 14.03
CA TYR A 397 -4.85 37.53 14.08
C TYR A 397 -5.00 38.41 15.33
N LYS A 398 -4.34 38.08 16.47
CA LYS A 398 -4.23 38.99 17.62
C LYS A 398 -3.45 40.25 17.25
N VAL A 399 -2.32 40.10 16.56
CA VAL A 399 -1.44 41.22 16.21
C VAL A 399 -2.07 42.11 15.14
N ALA A 400 -2.65 41.50 14.10
CA ALA A 400 -3.09 42.22 12.92
C ALA A 400 -4.59 42.59 12.91
N SER A 401 -5.48 41.81 13.54
CA SER A 401 -6.93 41.92 13.37
C SER A 401 -7.68 42.24 14.67
N LYS A 402 -7.89 43.55 14.91
CA LYS A 402 -8.76 44.01 16.01
C LYS A 402 -10.22 43.64 15.71
N PRO A 403 -11.08 43.38 16.73
CA PRO A 403 -12.47 42.93 16.52
C PRO A 403 -13.27 43.80 15.54
N LYS A 404 -13.07 45.13 15.57
CA LYS A 404 -13.77 46.08 14.69
C LYS A 404 -13.46 45.92 13.19
N VAL A 405 -12.34 45.28 12.84
CA VAL A 405 -11.89 45.11 11.45
C VAL A 405 -11.84 43.64 11.02
N THR A 406 -12.23 42.70 11.89
CA THR A 406 -12.08 41.27 11.58
C THR A 406 -12.91 40.84 10.38
N MET A 407 -14.16 41.28 10.28
CA MET A 407 -15.00 41.00 9.11
C MET A 407 -14.46 41.66 7.82
N ILE A 408 -13.70 42.74 7.93
CA ILE A 408 -13.02 43.35 6.77
C ILE A 408 -11.84 42.48 6.34
N HIS A 409 -11.07 41.97 7.31
CA HIS A 409 -9.94 41.06 7.04
C HIS A 409 -10.40 39.71 6.48
N TYR A 410 -11.64 39.30 6.74
CA TYR A 410 -12.22 38.06 6.23
C TYR A 410 -12.35 38.01 4.70
N VAL A 411 -12.34 39.16 4.04
CA VAL A 411 -12.24 39.24 2.57
C VAL A 411 -10.99 38.53 2.04
N ALA A 412 -9.86 38.59 2.75
CA ALA A 412 -8.61 37.96 2.31
C ALA A 412 -8.69 36.42 2.29
N PRO A 413 -9.12 35.72 3.36
CA PRO A 413 -9.39 34.29 3.29
C PRO A 413 -10.40 33.88 2.22
N LEU A 414 -11.50 34.62 2.05
CA LEU A 414 -12.49 34.31 1.01
C LEU A 414 -11.91 34.43 -0.39
N LEU A 415 -11.20 35.53 -0.68
CA LEU A 415 -10.56 35.73 -1.97
C LEU A 415 -9.48 34.67 -2.24
N PHE A 416 -8.65 34.36 -1.24
CA PHE A 416 -7.63 33.32 -1.36
C PHE A 416 -8.25 31.96 -1.68
N TRP A 417 -9.33 31.58 -0.99
CA TRP A 417 -10.05 30.34 -1.27
C TRP A 417 -10.70 30.31 -2.65
N ILE A 418 -11.24 31.43 -3.14
CA ILE A 418 -11.81 31.49 -4.50
C ILE A 418 -10.72 31.31 -5.56
N VAL A 419 -9.58 31.98 -5.39
CA VAL A 419 -8.42 31.81 -6.30
C VAL A 419 -7.89 30.38 -6.24
N LEU A 420 -7.76 29.81 -5.05
CA LEU A 420 -7.36 28.42 -4.86
C LEU A 420 -8.34 27.46 -5.55
N ASN A 421 -9.66 27.65 -5.38
CA ASN A 421 -10.66 26.81 -6.04
C ASN A 421 -10.66 26.99 -7.56
N ALA A 422 -10.35 28.18 -8.09
CA ALA A 422 -10.19 28.38 -9.53
C ALA A 422 -9.02 27.56 -10.09
N PHE A 423 -7.91 27.50 -9.35
CA PHE A 423 -6.78 26.63 -9.70
C PHE A 423 -7.14 25.14 -9.57
N LEU A 424 -7.78 24.74 -8.47
CA LEU A 424 -8.18 23.36 -8.23
C LEU A 424 -9.21 22.85 -9.26
N ALA A 425 -10.11 23.71 -9.72
CA ALA A 425 -11.09 23.39 -10.76
C ALA A 425 -10.44 22.99 -12.09
N ASP A 426 -9.20 23.39 -12.34
CA ASP A 426 -8.45 23.01 -13.55
C ASP A 426 -7.47 21.86 -13.26
N SER A 427 -6.67 22.02 -12.20
CA SER A 427 -5.52 21.14 -11.91
C SER A 427 -5.85 19.89 -11.09
N LEU A 428 -6.94 19.88 -10.31
CA LEU A 428 -7.27 18.77 -9.41
C LEU A 428 -8.79 18.58 -9.32
N ARG A 429 -9.37 17.97 -10.35
CA ARG A 429 -10.83 17.83 -10.53
C ARG A 429 -11.55 17.29 -9.29
N GLY A 430 -10.92 16.35 -8.58
CA GLY A 430 -11.46 15.75 -7.37
C GLY A 430 -11.66 16.70 -6.18
N ALA A 431 -11.02 17.86 -6.16
CA ALA A 431 -11.08 18.83 -5.06
C ALA A 431 -12.26 19.82 -5.14
N GLY A 432 -13.10 19.72 -6.19
CA GLY A 432 -14.11 20.72 -6.52
C GLY A 432 -15.16 21.02 -5.43
N PHE A 433 -15.32 20.16 -4.43
CA PHE A 433 -16.23 20.37 -3.29
C PHE A 433 -15.70 21.38 -2.27
N LEU A 434 -14.41 21.74 -2.31
CA LEU A 434 -13.81 22.73 -1.42
C LEU A 434 -14.33 24.16 -1.62
N ILE A 435 -15.09 24.42 -2.69
CA ILE A 435 -15.79 25.69 -2.89
C ILE A 435 -17.02 25.81 -1.98
N ILE A 436 -17.61 24.70 -1.52
CA ILE A 436 -18.84 24.70 -0.72
C ILE A 436 -18.68 25.50 0.58
N PRO A 437 -17.64 25.26 1.43
CA PRO A 437 -17.39 26.08 2.62
C PRO A 437 -17.28 27.58 2.33
N VAL A 438 -16.77 27.96 1.16
CA VAL A 438 -16.61 29.37 0.77
C VAL A 438 -17.95 30.06 0.62
N TYR A 439 -18.97 29.39 0.09
CA TYR A 439 -20.32 29.94 -0.01
C TYR A 439 -20.93 30.25 1.36
N PHE A 440 -20.76 29.37 2.35
CA PHE A 440 -21.21 29.65 3.71
C PHE A 440 -20.46 30.83 4.32
N GLY A 441 -19.16 30.96 4.03
CA GLY A 441 -18.38 32.15 4.37
C GLY A 441 -18.88 33.43 3.69
N LEU A 442 -19.25 33.38 2.41
CA LEU A 442 -19.85 34.49 1.69
C LEU A 442 -21.19 34.90 2.29
N VAL A 443 -22.01 33.94 2.74
CA VAL A 443 -23.26 34.22 3.45
C VAL A 443 -22.99 34.90 4.79
N ALA A 444 -22.01 34.42 5.57
CA ALA A 444 -21.62 35.06 6.83
C ALA A 444 -21.16 36.51 6.60
N PHE A 445 -20.37 36.74 5.54
CA PHE A 445 -19.94 38.07 5.15
C PHE A 445 -21.12 38.94 4.68
N ALA A 446 -22.05 38.39 3.89
CA ALA A 446 -23.24 39.09 3.43
C ALA A 446 -24.12 39.56 4.60
N ILE A 447 -24.39 38.69 5.57
CA ILE A 447 -25.16 39.04 6.78
C ILE A 447 -24.51 40.23 7.49
N PHE A 448 -23.18 40.23 7.63
CA PHE A 448 -22.45 41.36 8.19
C PHE A 448 -22.57 42.63 7.34
N VAL A 449 -22.44 42.55 6.01
CA VAL A 449 -22.58 43.72 5.12
C VAL A 449 -23.99 44.33 5.18
N PHE A 450 -25.03 43.50 5.29
CA PHE A 450 -26.41 43.99 5.37
C PHE A 450 -26.76 44.54 6.76
N THR A 451 -26.40 43.83 7.83
CA THR A 451 -26.83 44.16 9.21
C THR A 451 -25.83 45.01 10.00
N GLN A 452 -24.58 45.09 9.55
CA GLN A 452 -23.43 45.65 10.28
C GLN A 452 -23.16 44.98 11.64
N LYS A 453 -23.71 43.79 11.87
CA LYS A 453 -23.56 43.02 13.10
C LYS A 453 -23.00 41.64 12.78
N SER A 454 -22.10 41.15 13.63
CA SER A 454 -21.64 39.77 13.65
C SER A 454 -22.37 39.04 14.77
N ASN A 455 -22.84 37.82 14.52
CA ASN A 455 -23.45 36.96 15.54
C ASN A 455 -22.71 35.63 15.57
N TRP A 456 -22.13 35.30 16.72
CA TRP A 456 -21.31 34.10 16.89
C TRP A 456 -22.09 32.80 16.67
N ILE A 457 -23.39 32.75 16.98
CA ILE A 457 -24.25 31.56 16.77
C ILE A 457 -24.44 31.33 15.27
N VAL A 458 -24.74 32.41 14.53
CA VAL A 458 -24.90 32.34 13.07
C VAL A 458 -23.58 31.94 12.41
N ASN A 459 -22.47 32.55 12.81
CA ASN A 459 -21.14 32.22 12.29
C ASN A 459 -20.72 30.78 12.65
N LEU A 460 -21.11 30.28 13.82
CA LEU A 460 -20.87 28.89 14.21
C LEU A 460 -21.61 27.94 13.26
N ILE A 461 -22.91 28.16 13.03
CA ILE A 461 -23.72 27.34 12.12
C ILE A 461 -23.15 27.36 10.70
N LEU A 462 -22.81 28.54 10.18
CA LEU A 462 -22.20 28.70 8.85
C LEU A 462 -20.76 28.15 8.78
N GLY A 463 -20.08 27.99 9.92
CA GLY A 463 -18.75 27.39 10.01
C GLY A 463 -18.76 25.85 10.01
N ILE A 464 -19.88 25.20 10.36
CA ILE A 464 -19.99 23.73 10.44
C ILE A 464 -19.58 23.06 9.12
N PRO A 465 -20.05 23.48 7.92
CA PRO A 465 -19.65 22.87 6.66
C PRO A 465 -18.13 22.91 6.42
N ALA A 466 -17.45 23.99 6.82
CA ALA A 466 -15.99 24.09 6.70
C ALA A 466 -15.30 23.03 7.57
N LEU A 467 -15.76 22.81 8.80
CA LEU A 467 -15.24 21.77 9.69
C LEU A 467 -15.51 20.37 9.15
N LEU A 468 -16.74 20.07 8.74
CA LEU A 468 -17.12 18.75 8.24
C LEU A 468 -16.40 18.36 6.95
N ILE A 469 -16.10 19.33 6.10
CA ILE A 469 -15.46 19.10 4.79
C ILE A 469 -13.94 19.12 4.92
N VAL A 470 -13.33 20.13 5.57
CA VAL A 470 -11.88 20.35 5.51
C VAL A 470 -11.13 19.61 6.62
N ALA A 471 -11.70 19.50 7.84
CA ALA A 471 -10.99 18.93 8.98
C ALA A 471 -10.54 17.47 8.79
N PRO A 472 -11.32 16.57 8.14
CA PRO A 472 -10.88 15.19 7.91
C PRO A 472 -9.55 15.10 7.14
N PHE A 473 -9.30 16.01 6.20
CA PHE A 473 -8.08 16.03 5.38
C PHE A 473 -6.82 16.43 6.18
N ILE A 474 -6.98 17.15 7.28
CA ILE A 474 -5.87 17.56 8.15
C ILE A 474 -5.17 16.33 8.74
N VAL A 475 -5.93 15.29 9.10
CA VAL A 475 -5.39 14.03 9.66
C VAL A 475 -5.14 13.00 8.57
N MET A 476 -6.05 12.89 7.59
CA MET A 476 -5.98 11.85 6.57
C MET A 476 -4.71 11.90 5.70
N PHE A 477 -4.23 13.08 5.32
CA PHE A 477 -3.04 13.19 4.47
C PHE A 477 -1.76 12.68 5.12
N PRO A 478 -1.36 13.10 6.33
CA PRO A 478 -0.17 12.53 6.98
C PRO A 478 -0.33 11.04 7.30
N VAL A 479 -1.54 10.54 7.57
CA VAL A 479 -1.79 9.10 7.72
C VAL A 479 -1.55 8.34 6.42
N GLY A 480 -2.09 8.81 5.28
CA GLY A 480 -1.96 8.09 4.00
C GLY A 480 -0.62 8.29 3.27
N LEU A 481 0.04 9.44 3.47
CA LEU A 481 1.26 9.84 2.74
C LEU A 481 2.52 9.89 3.62
N GLY A 482 2.39 9.60 4.91
CA GLY A 482 3.47 9.63 5.91
C GLY A 482 3.68 11.01 6.55
N LEU A 483 4.40 11.05 7.67
CA LEU A 483 4.58 12.27 8.47
C LEU A 483 5.40 13.36 7.76
N LYS A 484 6.07 13.04 6.65
CA LYS A 484 6.73 14.03 5.78
C LYS A 484 5.78 15.11 5.24
N VAL A 485 4.47 14.83 5.16
CA VAL A 485 3.46 15.80 4.69
C VAL A 485 2.75 16.56 5.82
N LEU A 486 3.26 16.54 7.05
CA LEU A 486 2.70 17.31 8.18
C LEU A 486 2.49 18.80 7.85
N PHE A 487 3.37 19.39 7.02
CA PHE A 487 3.21 20.79 6.58
C PHE A 487 1.90 21.01 5.78
N GLY A 488 1.40 19.99 5.07
CA GLY A 488 0.10 20.02 4.41
C GLY A 488 -1.05 20.13 5.39
N SER A 489 -0.98 19.41 6.52
CA SER A 489 -1.93 19.54 7.64
C SER A 489 -1.92 20.95 8.24
N ALA A 490 -0.72 21.55 8.39
CA ALA A 490 -0.59 22.93 8.84
C ALA A 490 -1.22 23.93 7.86
N ILE A 491 -0.99 23.77 6.56
CA ILE A 491 -1.62 24.59 5.50
C ILE A 491 -3.14 24.50 5.60
N LEU A 492 -3.71 23.29 5.60
CA LEU A 492 -5.16 23.08 5.68
C LEU A 492 -5.75 23.64 6.98
N THR A 493 -5.02 23.54 8.10
CA THR A 493 -5.41 24.13 9.38
C THR A 493 -5.53 25.65 9.29
N VAL A 494 -4.55 26.33 8.69
CA VAL A 494 -4.57 27.79 8.49
C VAL A 494 -5.71 28.21 7.56
N LEU A 495 -5.93 27.47 6.47
CA LEU A 495 -6.99 27.76 5.51
C LEU A 495 -8.38 27.55 6.11
N LEU A 496 -8.57 26.51 6.91
CA LEU A 496 -9.79 26.26 7.68
C LEU A 496 -10.01 27.34 8.74
N PHE A 497 -8.96 27.73 9.48
CA PHE A 497 -9.02 28.83 10.43
C PHE A 497 -9.47 30.14 9.74
N GLY A 498 -8.97 30.38 8.53
CA GLY A 498 -9.36 31.50 7.68
C GLY A 498 -10.87 31.53 7.42
N LEU A 499 -11.49 30.39 7.06
CA LEU A 499 -12.94 30.27 6.85
C LEU A 499 -13.75 30.49 8.14
N LEU A 500 -13.20 30.07 9.27
CA LEU A 500 -13.80 30.20 10.61
C LEU A 500 -13.47 31.55 11.28
N LEU A 501 -12.82 32.48 10.57
CA LEU A 501 -12.44 33.78 11.12
C LEU A 501 -13.63 34.59 11.68
N PRO A 502 -14.85 34.57 11.11
CA PRO A 502 -16.00 35.25 11.72
C PRO A 502 -16.37 34.71 13.11
N LEU A 503 -16.06 33.45 13.41
CA LEU A 503 -16.26 32.84 14.73
C LEU A 503 -15.14 33.23 15.69
N PHE A 504 -13.87 33.06 15.27
CA PHE A 504 -12.71 33.34 16.12
C PHE A 504 -12.38 34.83 16.26
N GLY A 505 -12.88 35.64 15.33
CA GLY A 505 -12.70 37.08 15.27
C GLY A 505 -13.29 37.83 16.46
N ASP A 506 -14.38 37.30 17.00
CA ASP A 506 -15.09 37.88 18.15
C ASP A 506 -14.47 37.45 19.50
N TYR A 507 -13.45 36.59 19.50
CA TYR A 507 -12.78 36.16 20.72
C TYR A 507 -11.99 37.34 21.33
N VAL A 508 -12.32 37.67 22.58
CA VAL A 508 -11.76 38.83 23.31
C VAL A 508 -10.29 38.61 23.67
N LYS A 509 -9.90 37.39 24.05
CA LYS A 509 -8.54 37.05 24.52
C LYS A 509 -7.77 36.16 23.55
N LYS A 510 -7.65 36.55 22.28
CA LYS A 510 -6.90 35.78 21.25
C LYS A 510 -5.48 35.39 21.70
N GLY A 511 -4.82 36.24 22.49
CA GLY A 511 -3.52 35.91 23.09
C GLY A 511 -3.56 34.77 24.09
N SER A 512 -4.60 34.67 24.92
CA SER A 512 -4.78 33.54 25.85
C SER A 512 -5.10 32.25 25.10
N TRP A 513 -5.90 32.32 24.02
CA TRP A 513 -6.14 31.17 23.15
C TRP A 513 -4.86 30.70 22.45
N SER A 514 -4.08 31.63 21.89
CA SER A 514 -2.76 31.31 21.32
C SER A 514 -1.87 30.62 22.34
N LEU A 515 -1.79 31.13 23.58
CA LEU A 515 -1.02 30.49 24.65
C LEU A 515 -1.57 29.11 25.02
N LEU A 516 -2.89 28.96 25.14
CA LEU A 516 -3.52 27.67 25.45
C LEU A 516 -3.19 26.61 24.40
N PHE A 517 -3.35 26.93 23.11
CA PHE A 517 -3.04 26.03 22.02
C PHE A 517 -1.54 25.74 21.91
N LEU A 518 -0.68 26.71 22.23
CA LEU A 518 0.76 26.47 22.32
C LEU A 518 1.10 25.49 23.44
N LEU A 519 0.53 25.68 24.63
CA LEU A 519 0.73 24.76 25.76
C LEU A 519 0.22 23.36 25.43
N ALA A 520 -0.95 23.25 24.81
CA ALA A 520 -1.48 21.97 24.34
C ALA A 520 -0.57 21.32 23.28
N ALA A 521 -0.06 22.10 22.33
CA ALA A 521 0.90 21.61 21.34
C ALA A 521 2.18 21.07 21.99
N VAL A 522 2.71 21.77 23.01
CA VAL A 522 3.87 21.32 23.80
C VAL A 522 3.55 20.05 24.58
N LEU A 523 2.36 19.91 25.15
CA LEU A 523 1.95 18.69 25.87
C LEU A 523 1.89 17.48 24.92
N PHE A 524 1.28 17.62 23.75
CA PHE A 524 1.26 16.55 22.75
C PHE A 524 2.65 16.25 22.20
N PHE A 525 3.50 17.27 22.01
CA PHE A 525 4.89 17.07 21.63
C PHE A 525 5.67 16.28 22.70
N ALA A 526 5.51 16.64 23.97
CA ALA A 526 6.13 15.95 25.09
C ALA A 526 5.63 14.51 25.20
N LYS A 527 4.32 14.28 25.01
CA LYS A 527 3.73 12.93 24.94
C LYS A 527 4.33 12.11 23.80
N ALA A 528 4.41 12.69 22.60
CA ALA A 528 5.01 12.04 21.45
C ALA A 528 6.48 11.67 21.76
N GLN A 529 7.26 12.60 22.28
CA GLN A 529 8.67 12.35 22.60
C GLN A 529 8.85 11.32 23.73
N TYR A 530 7.96 11.30 24.72
CA TYR A 530 7.96 10.28 25.77
C TYR A 530 7.73 8.87 25.21
N HIS A 531 6.83 8.74 24.22
CA HIS A 531 6.55 7.50 23.48
C HIS A 531 7.35 7.38 22.17
N SER A 532 8.56 7.94 22.11
CA SER A 532 9.42 7.84 20.92
C SER A 532 10.20 6.53 20.83
N GLY A 533 10.32 5.80 21.94
CA GLY A 533 11.05 4.54 22.03
C GLY A 533 10.31 3.36 21.40
N TYR A 534 10.98 2.21 21.40
CA TYR A 534 10.43 0.94 20.94
C TYR A 534 10.20 -0.01 22.11
N GLU A 535 9.16 -0.82 22.02
CA GLU A 535 8.79 -1.82 23.01
C GLU A 535 8.07 -3.00 22.33
N SER A 536 7.74 -4.04 23.10
CA SER A 536 6.95 -5.17 22.56
C SER A 536 5.59 -4.67 22.06
N GLY A 537 5.26 -4.91 20.80
CA GLY A 537 4.07 -4.36 20.14
C GLY A 537 4.30 -3.00 19.46
N GLN A 538 5.46 -2.39 19.64
CA GLN A 538 5.93 -1.21 18.90
C GLN A 538 7.39 -1.44 18.52
N ALA A 539 7.62 -2.43 17.64
CA ALA A 539 8.94 -2.98 17.45
C ALA A 539 9.83 -2.07 16.60
N LYS A 540 11.13 -2.09 16.90
CA LYS A 540 12.18 -1.56 16.04
C LYS A 540 12.41 -2.53 14.88
N SER A 541 12.39 -2.04 13.65
CA SER A 541 12.82 -2.81 12.49
C SER A 541 14.35 -2.81 12.33
N ASN A 542 14.94 -3.96 12.02
CA ASN A 542 16.34 -4.08 11.64
C ASN A 542 16.56 -5.12 10.53
N SER A 543 17.71 -5.03 9.86
CA SER A 543 18.01 -5.83 8.69
C SER A 543 19.41 -6.43 8.69
N LEU A 544 19.50 -7.67 8.19
CA LEU A 544 20.74 -8.37 8.01
C LEU A 544 20.61 -9.38 6.87
N VAL A 545 21.58 -9.37 5.95
CA VAL A 545 21.72 -10.40 4.93
C VAL A 545 23.14 -10.93 4.90
N TYR A 546 23.27 -12.22 4.60
CA TYR A 546 24.54 -12.85 4.29
C TYR A 546 24.73 -12.88 2.78
N LEU A 547 25.83 -12.33 2.28
CA LEU A 547 26.18 -12.39 0.86
C LEU A 547 27.49 -13.15 0.66
N HIS A 548 27.44 -14.25 -0.11
CA HIS A 548 28.61 -14.95 -0.60
C HIS A 548 28.83 -14.68 -2.10
N ASN A 549 29.97 -14.12 -2.47
CA ASN A 549 30.36 -13.95 -3.86
C ASN A 549 31.18 -15.16 -4.32
N ALA A 550 30.56 -16.06 -5.11
CA ALA A 550 31.20 -17.28 -5.55
C ALA A 550 32.34 -17.03 -6.58
N ASN A 551 32.37 -15.86 -7.23
CA ASN A 551 33.45 -15.51 -8.15
C ASN A 551 34.76 -15.15 -7.42
N THR A 552 34.65 -14.48 -6.27
CA THR A 552 35.81 -14.04 -5.46
C THR A 552 36.04 -14.89 -4.22
N ASN A 553 35.11 -15.80 -3.93
CA ASN A 553 35.06 -16.62 -2.73
C ASN A 553 35.12 -15.80 -1.42
N LYS A 554 34.49 -14.61 -1.41
CA LYS A 554 34.38 -13.73 -0.24
C LYS A 554 32.95 -13.66 0.27
N SER A 555 32.80 -13.49 1.57
CA SER A 555 31.48 -13.43 2.22
C SER A 555 31.35 -12.19 3.10
N TYR A 556 30.16 -11.62 3.15
CA TYR A 556 29.88 -10.37 3.84
C TYR A 556 28.55 -10.41 4.59
N TRP A 557 28.53 -9.77 5.75
CA TRP A 557 27.30 -9.30 6.39
C TRP A 557 26.96 -7.93 5.80
N LEU A 558 25.72 -7.72 5.41
CA LEU A 558 25.21 -6.44 4.89
C LEU A 558 23.93 -6.07 5.62
N THR A 559 23.68 -4.78 5.78
CA THR A 559 22.45 -4.23 6.35
C THR A 559 21.98 -3.00 5.55
N TYR A 560 20.68 -2.75 5.60
CA TYR A 560 20.05 -1.52 5.12
C TYR A 560 19.88 -0.48 6.23
N ASP A 561 20.18 -0.85 7.48
CA ASP A 561 19.88 -0.04 8.65
C ASP A 561 20.76 1.21 8.69
N THR A 562 20.17 2.35 9.04
CA THR A 562 20.93 3.59 9.22
C THR A 562 21.45 3.71 10.65
N ASN A 563 20.72 3.16 11.64
CA ASN A 563 21.10 3.13 13.04
C ASN A 563 21.23 1.71 13.56
N LEU A 564 22.48 1.26 13.75
CA LEU A 564 22.78 -0.09 14.25
C LEU A 564 22.38 -0.25 15.72
N ASP A 565 21.62 -1.29 16.01
CA ASP A 565 21.29 -1.74 17.36
C ASP A 565 22.27 -2.81 17.88
N SER A 566 22.06 -3.24 19.12
CA SER A 566 22.86 -4.30 19.76
C SER A 566 22.87 -5.60 18.95
N TRP A 567 21.77 -5.94 18.27
CA TRP A 567 21.64 -7.18 17.52
C TRP A 567 22.47 -7.13 16.23
N THR A 568 22.30 -6.08 15.42
CA THR A 568 23.06 -5.87 14.17
C THR A 568 24.56 -5.64 14.41
N LYS A 569 24.91 -4.92 15.49
CA LYS A 569 26.32 -4.76 15.92
C LYS A 569 27.00 -6.08 16.26
N GLY A 570 26.25 -7.09 16.71
CA GLY A 570 26.77 -8.44 16.96
C GLY A 570 27.40 -9.09 15.71
N TYR A 571 26.99 -8.69 14.51
CA TYR A 571 27.49 -9.23 13.24
C TYR A 571 28.39 -8.24 12.49
N LEU A 572 28.10 -6.95 12.56
CA LEU A 572 28.81 -5.89 11.83
C LEU A 572 29.98 -5.28 12.61
N GLY A 573 30.00 -5.46 13.94
CA GLY A 573 30.91 -4.77 14.85
C GLY A 573 30.47 -3.32 15.14
N GLU A 574 31.23 -2.63 15.99
CA GLU A 574 30.93 -1.25 16.43
C GLU A 574 31.15 -0.19 15.34
N ASN A 575 32.12 -0.41 14.44
CA ASN A 575 32.51 0.53 13.38
C ASN A 575 32.59 -0.17 12.02
N PRO A 576 31.46 -0.60 11.44
CA PRO A 576 31.46 -1.29 10.15
C PRO A 576 31.85 -0.37 8.99
N LYS A 577 32.21 -0.98 7.87
CA LYS A 577 32.55 -0.26 6.63
C LYS A 577 31.28 0.12 5.88
N GLY A 578 31.34 1.15 5.04
CA GLY A 578 30.23 1.51 4.16
C GLY A 578 30.01 0.48 3.03
N ALA A 579 28.76 0.18 2.70
CA ALA A 579 28.38 -0.89 1.75
C ALA A 579 28.13 -0.43 0.30
N LYS A 580 28.48 0.82 -0.06
CA LYS A 580 28.19 1.40 -1.39
C LYS A 580 28.60 0.53 -2.59
N ILE A 581 29.69 -0.24 -2.46
CA ILE A 581 30.18 -1.13 -3.53
C ILE A 581 29.20 -2.25 -3.90
N PHE A 582 28.34 -2.65 -2.96
CA PHE A 582 27.34 -3.72 -3.17
C PHE A 582 26.07 -3.19 -3.85
N ASN A 583 25.86 -1.88 -3.88
CA ASN A 583 24.68 -1.26 -4.50
C ASN A 583 24.79 -1.12 -6.03
N LYS A 584 25.90 -1.57 -6.65
CA LYS A 584 26.04 -1.60 -8.11
C LYS A 584 25.00 -2.53 -8.76
N LEU A 585 24.78 -3.71 -8.18
CA LEU A 585 23.73 -4.65 -8.56
C LEU A 585 22.56 -4.47 -7.61
N LYS A 586 21.80 -3.40 -7.81
CA LYS A 586 20.75 -2.98 -6.86
C LYS A 586 19.59 -3.98 -6.83
N LEU A 587 19.34 -4.55 -5.65
CA LEU A 587 18.16 -5.36 -5.40
C LEU A 587 16.91 -4.49 -5.31
N PHE A 588 15.79 -5.01 -5.79
CA PHE A 588 14.50 -4.31 -5.70
C PHE A 588 14.06 -4.08 -4.24
N SER A 589 13.53 -2.89 -3.98
CA SER A 589 12.83 -2.52 -2.74
C SER A 589 11.81 -1.41 -3.06
N LYS A 590 10.67 -1.38 -2.33
CA LYS A 590 9.56 -0.43 -2.57
C LYS A 590 10.00 1.03 -2.49
N TYR A 591 10.92 1.32 -1.55
CA TYR A 591 11.42 2.67 -1.28
C TYR A 591 12.84 2.92 -1.81
N ASN A 592 13.32 2.06 -2.71
CA ASN A 592 14.63 2.20 -3.35
C ASN A 592 15.81 2.21 -2.35
N SER A 593 15.64 1.51 -1.22
CA SER A 593 16.62 1.34 -0.14
C SER A 593 17.93 0.71 -0.63
N GLU A 594 19.01 1.06 0.05
CA GLU A 594 20.38 0.65 -0.29
C GLU A 594 21.10 0.08 0.92
N PHE A 595 22.08 -0.79 0.69
CA PHE A 595 22.94 -1.24 1.77
C PHE A 595 23.76 -0.07 2.29
N THR A 596 23.74 0.10 3.61
CA THR A 596 24.41 1.18 4.34
C THR A 596 25.78 0.71 4.85
N TYR A 597 25.80 -0.43 5.53
CA TYR A 597 26.99 -0.96 6.20
C TYR A 597 27.29 -2.43 5.85
N CYS A 598 28.57 -2.77 5.94
CA CYS A 598 29.07 -4.12 5.70
C CYS A 598 30.21 -4.52 6.65
N ALA A 599 30.34 -5.83 6.86
CA ALA A 599 31.48 -6.47 7.51
C ALA A 599 31.82 -7.78 6.81
N GLU A 600 33.08 -8.23 6.91
CA GLU A 600 33.43 -9.56 6.40
C GLU A 600 32.76 -10.64 7.27
N ALA A 601 32.19 -11.64 6.62
CA ALA A 601 31.50 -12.74 7.29
C ALA A 601 32.27 -14.05 7.13
N PRO A 602 32.16 -14.98 8.11
CA PRO A 602 32.72 -16.32 7.96
C PRO A 602 32.19 -17.01 6.70
N GLN A 603 33.09 -17.65 5.96
CA GLN A 603 32.69 -18.41 4.79
C GLN A 603 31.88 -19.65 5.22
N LYS A 604 30.78 -19.89 4.50
CA LYS A 604 29.93 -21.07 4.65
C LYS A 604 29.92 -21.87 3.34
N VAL A 605 29.84 -23.19 3.44
CA VAL A 605 29.73 -24.07 2.27
C VAL A 605 28.27 -24.13 1.87
N ILE A 606 27.87 -23.30 0.91
CA ILE A 606 26.50 -23.21 0.42
C ILE A 606 26.47 -23.69 -1.03
N ALA A 607 25.55 -24.60 -1.35
CA ALA A 607 25.37 -25.10 -2.71
C ALA A 607 24.78 -23.99 -3.61
N GLY A 608 25.58 -23.46 -4.54
CA GLY A 608 25.11 -22.50 -5.54
C GLY A 608 24.31 -23.16 -6.66
N PRO A 609 23.60 -22.38 -7.50
CA PRO A 609 22.75 -22.92 -8.55
C PRO A 609 23.56 -23.52 -9.70
N SER A 610 23.00 -24.55 -10.34
CA SER A 610 23.53 -25.12 -11.57
C SER A 610 23.02 -24.34 -12.79
N ILE A 611 23.95 -23.87 -13.64
CA ILE A 611 23.66 -23.08 -14.83
C ILE A 611 23.99 -23.91 -16.08
N THR A 612 22.95 -24.24 -16.84
CA THR A 612 23.04 -25.04 -18.07
C THR A 612 22.58 -24.23 -19.27
N PHE A 613 23.37 -24.25 -20.35
CA PHE A 613 22.99 -23.64 -21.63
C PHE A 613 22.30 -24.71 -22.47
N LEU A 614 20.97 -24.67 -22.49
CA LEU A 614 20.12 -25.57 -23.29
C LEU A 614 20.22 -25.26 -24.78
N ARG A 615 20.46 -23.99 -25.12
CA ARG A 615 20.76 -23.54 -26.49
C ARG A 615 21.77 -22.41 -26.43
N ASP A 616 22.78 -22.51 -27.28
CA ASP A 616 23.73 -21.45 -27.59
C ASP A 616 24.16 -21.63 -29.05
N SER A 617 23.48 -20.94 -29.96
CA SER A 617 23.68 -21.09 -31.40
C SER A 617 23.72 -19.74 -32.08
N VAL A 618 24.63 -19.56 -33.03
CA VAL A 618 24.74 -18.35 -33.85
C VAL A 618 24.18 -18.62 -35.24
N VAL A 619 23.27 -17.76 -35.70
CA VAL A 619 22.77 -17.73 -37.08
C VAL A 619 22.89 -16.28 -37.56
N ASP A 620 23.61 -16.07 -38.67
CA ASP A 620 23.94 -14.75 -39.24
C ASP A 620 24.64 -13.80 -38.25
N SER A 621 23.93 -12.74 -37.83
CA SER A 621 24.36 -11.74 -36.85
C SER A 621 23.70 -11.93 -35.47
N LYS A 622 22.91 -12.98 -35.29
CA LYS A 622 22.10 -13.23 -34.09
C LYS A 622 22.62 -14.45 -33.34
N ARG A 623 22.73 -14.34 -32.02
CA ARG A 623 23.02 -15.45 -31.09
C ARG A 623 21.75 -15.77 -30.30
N TYR A 624 21.32 -17.02 -30.38
CA TYR A 624 20.11 -17.54 -29.73
C TYR A 624 20.52 -18.28 -28.46
N LEU A 625 19.97 -17.84 -27.33
CA LEU A 625 20.32 -18.36 -26.02
C LEU A 625 19.08 -18.90 -25.32
N LYS A 626 19.23 -20.09 -24.73
CA LYS A 626 18.29 -20.66 -23.75
C LYS A 626 19.08 -21.15 -22.56
N ILE A 627 18.99 -20.45 -21.44
CA ILE A 627 19.78 -20.68 -20.23
C ILE A 627 18.83 -21.16 -19.13
N GLN A 628 19.15 -22.30 -18.52
CA GLN A 628 18.44 -22.83 -17.36
C GLN A 628 19.30 -22.68 -16.11
N ILE A 629 18.76 -22.05 -15.08
CA ILE A 629 19.34 -21.89 -13.75
C ILE A 629 18.51 -22.75 -12.80
N THR A 630 19.12 -23.79 -12.24
CA THR A 630 18.45 -24.79 -11.39
C THR A 630 18.92 -24.64 -9.95
N PRO A 631 17.99 -24.50 -8.99
CA PRO A 631 18.35 -24.46 -7.57
C PRO A 631 18.89 -25.81 -7.09
N ASN A 632 20.00 -25.77 -6.35
CA ASN A 632 20.58 -26.95 -5.69
C ASN A 632 20.26 -27.01 -4.19
N ARG A 633 19.43 -26.08 -3.71
CA ARG A 633 18.93 -25.97 -2.34
C ARG A 633 17.56 -25.29 -2.35
N LYS A 634 16.85 -25.25 -1.21
CA LYS A 634 15.61 -24.45 -1.11
C LYS A 634 15.95 -22.96 -1.24
N VAL A 635 15.32 -22.30 -2.19
CA VAL A 635 15.53 -20.88 -2.49
C VAL A 635 14.20 -20.22 -2.77
N ASN A 636 14.15 -18.90 -2.62
CA ASN A 636 12.92 -18.15 -2.73
C ASN A 636 12.97 -17.13 -3.87
N ARG A 637 14.17 -16.68 -4.27
CA ARG A 637 14.30 -15.61 -5.25
C ARG A 637 15.60 -15.68 -6.05
N TYR A 638 15.51 -15.42 -7.34
CA TYR A 638 16.65 -15.11 -8.21
C TYR A 638 16.54 -13.68 -8.71
N ASP A 639 17.58 -12.88 -8.57
CA ASP A 639 17.72 -11.60 -9.26
C ASP A 639 18.74 -11.75 -10.39
N ILE A 640 18.30 -11.47 -11.62
CA ILE A 640 19.14 -11.56 -12.81
C ILE A 640 19.53 -10.16 -13.23
N PHE A 641 20.82 -9.96 -13.43
CA PHE A 641 21.38 -8.70 -13.92
C PHE A 641 22.14 -8.92 -15.22
N ALA A 642 22.18 -7.90 -16.05
CA ALA A 642 22.95 -7.89 -17.28
C ALA A 642 23.51 -6.48 -17.52
N ASN A 643 24.66 -6.41 -18.19
CA ASN A 643 25.24 -5.15 -18.61
C ASN A 643 24.25 -4.33 -19.47
N GLU A 644 24.15 -3.02 -19.26
CA GLU A 644 23.19 -2.13 -19.95
C GLU A 644 23.40 -2.08 -21.47
N ILE A 645 24.63 -2.34 -21.94
CA ILE A 645 24.96 -2.41 -23.38
C ILE A 645 24.30 -3.62 -24.06
N MET A 646 23.94 -4.66 -23.30
CA MET A 646 23.26 -5.83 -23.86
C MET A 646 21.81 -5.50 -24.20
N ARG A 647 21.45 -5.68 -25.47
CA ARG A 647 20.06 -5.62 -25.97
C ARG A 647 19.50 -7.03 -26.11
N PHE A 648 18.31 -7.25 -25.55
CA PHE A 648 17.65 -8.54 -25.52
C PHE A 648 16.45 -8.52 -26.46
N TYR A 649 16.39 -9.46 -27.39
CA TYR A 649 15.27 -9.61 -28.32
C TYR A 649 14.50 -10.90 -28.05
N ASN A 650 13.18 -10.85 -28.17
CA ASN A 650 12.24 -11.94 -27.90
C ASN A 650 12.50 -12.59 -26.53
N PHE A 651 12.69 -11.74 -25.52
CA PHE A 651 12.95 -12.18 -24.16
C PHE A 651 11.76 -12.95 -23.59
N LYS A 652 12.03 -14.11 -23.02
CA LYS A 652 11.08 -14.93 -22.28
C LYS A 652 11.73 -15.48 -21.03
N ALA A 653 10.97 -15.56 -19.95
CA ALA A 653 11.36 -16.22 -18.72
C ALA A 653 10.28 -17.22 -18.30
N ASN A 654 10.64 -18.49 -18.15
CA ASN A 654 9.70 -19.60 -17.93
C ASN A 654 8.54 -19.65 -18.93
N GLY A 655 8.79 -19.18 -20.16
CA GLY A 655 7.80 -19.12 -21.23
C GLY A 655 6.98 -17.83 -21.28
N ALA A 656 6.92 -17.07 -20.19
CA ALA A 656 6.24 -15.78 -20.12
C ALA A 656 7.03 -14.68 -20.80
N THR A 657 6.32 -13.75 -21.43
CA THR A 657 6.83 -12.47 -21.93
C THR A 657 6.49 -11.36 -20.95
N THR A 658 7.27 -10.27 -20.97
CA THR A 658 6.98 -9.09 -20.14
C THR A 658 5.60 -8.52 -20.50
N LEU A 659 4.77 -8.28 -19.49
CA LEU A 659 3.46 -7.63 -19.67
C LEU A 659 3.65 -6.25 -20.31
N GLY A 660 2.72 -5.89 -21.22
CA GLY A 660 2.76 -4.60 -21.90
C GLY A 660 3.92 -4.40 -22.89
N GLN A 661 4.80 -5.39 -23.10
CA GLN A 661 5.91 -5.24 -24.04
C GLN A 661 5.42 -5.10 -25.48
N GLU A 662 5.75 -3.96 -26.10
CA GLU A 662 5.55 -3.74 -27.53
C GLU A 662 6.81 -4.08 -28.33
N GLY A 663 6.66 -4.85 -29.40
CA GLY A 663 7.76 -5.24 -30.26
C GLY A 663 8.70 -6.31 -29.69
N THR A 664 9.84 -6.48 -30.35
CA THR A 664 10.73 -7.62 -30.07
C THR A 664 11.84 -7.31 -29.07
N GLU A 665 12.23 -6.04 -28.91
CA GLU A 665 13.29 -5.66 -27.97
C GLU A 665 12.70 -5.50 -26.57
N LEU A 666 13.34 -6.06 -25.56
CA LEU A 666 12.94 -5.89 -24.17
C LEU A 666 13.25 -4.46 -23.74
N ASP A 667 12.22 -3.71 -23.34
CA ASP A 667 12.41 -2.43 -22.66
C ASP A 667 12.95 -2.69 -21.24
N ARG A 668 14.05 -2.02 -20.90
CA ARG A 668 14.77 -2.23 -19.64
C ARG A 668 15.46 -0.96 -19.22
N ASN A 669 15.22 -0.58 -17.96
CA ASN A 669 15.95 0.48 -17.28
C ASN A 669 16.99 -0.10 -16.31
N GLY A 670 18.27 0.17 -16.57
CA GLY A 670 19.38 -0.27 -15.74
C GLY A 670 19.79 -1.74 -15.93
N GLN A 671 20.52 -2.27 -14.94
CA GLN A 671 21.16 -3.58 -15.04
C GLN A 671 20.24 -4.76 -14.72
N LYS A 672 19.20 -4.56 -13.90
CA LYS A 672 18.30 -5.64 -13.50
C LYS A 672 17.44 -6.07 -14.69
N LEU A 673 17.38 -7.38 -14.93
CA LEU A 673 16.60 -8.00 -16.00
C LEU A 673 15.27 -8.53 -15.47
N LEU A 674 15.31 -9.25 -14.34
CA LEU A 674 14.12 -9.70 -13.61
C LEU A 674 14.45 -10.13 -12.17
N SER A 675 13.42 -10.19 -11.33
CA SER A 675 13.35 -10.99 -10.10
C SER A 675 12.43 -12.18 -10.34
N TYR A 676 12.92 -13.41 -10.22
CA TYR A 676 12.10 -14.61 -10.23
C TYR A 676 11.84 -15.09 -8.81
N TYR A 677 10.58 -15.08 -8.38
CA TYR A 677 10.14 -15.64 -7.12
C TYR A 677 9.81 -17.12 -7.30
N VAL A 678 10.55 -17.96 -6.58
CA VAL A 678 10.63 -19.39 -6.84
C VAL A 678 9.50 -20.13 -6.11
N VAL A 679 8.70 -20.87 -6.87
CA VAL A 679 7.66 -21.76 -6.34
C VAL A 679 8.08 -23.19 -6.63
N ASN A 680 7.90 -24.10 -5.65
CA ASN A 680 8.23 -25.53 -5.76
C ASN A 680 9.69 -25.82 -6.20
N ASN A 681 10.63 -24.91 -5.93
CA ASN A 681 12.01 -25.02 -6.41
C ASN A 681 12.12 -25.17 -7.94
N GLU A 682 11.13 -24.69 -8.71
CA GLU A 682 11.16 -24.77 -10.18
C GLU A 682 12.30 -23.93 -10.77
N PRO A 683 13.03 -24.44 -11.78
CA PRO A 683 14.17 -23.75 -12.37
C PRO A 683 13.74 -22.49 -13.13
N LEU A 684 14.65 -21.52 -13.24
CA LEU A 684 14.51 -20.38 -14.13
C LEU A 684 15.05 -20.72 -15.51
N VAL A 685 14.23 -20.53 -16.54
CA VAL A 685 14.58 -20.73 -17.95
C VAL A 685 14.46 -19.40 -18.67
N LEU A 686 15.61 -18.81 -19.00
CA LEU A 686 15.72 -17.60 -19.80
C LEU A 686 15.86 -17.97 -21.27
N GLN A 687 15.10 -17.32 -22.14
CA GLN A 687 15.21 -17.47 -23.59
C GLN A 687 15.25 -16.08 -24.23
N PHE A 688 16.26 -15.81 -25.04
CA PHE A 688 16.41 -14.52 -25.72
C PHE A 688 17.41 -14.58 -26.87
N ILE A 689 17.46 -13.49 -27.64
CA ILE A 689 18.37 -13.28 -28.76
C ILE A 689 19.21 -12.04 -28.47
N ILE A 690 20.51 -12.11 -28.77
CA ILE A 690 21.44 -10.96 -28.73
C ILE A 690 22.20 -10.86 -30.06
N ASN A 691 22.85 -9.73 -30.32
CA ASN A 691 23.80 -9.63 -31.42
C ASN A 691 25.01 -10.54 -31.15
N LYS A 692 25.51 -11.25 -32.19
CA LYS A 692 26.66 -12.16 -32.04
C LYS A 692 27.93 -11.49 -31.51
N ALA A 693 28.09 -10.18 -31.76
CA ALA A 693 29.24 -9.40 -31.28
C ALA A 693 29.11 -9.01 -29.79
N THR A 694 27.91 -9.12 -29.22
CA THR A 694 27.68 -8.79 -27.81
C THR A 694 28.28 -9.85 -26.88
N VAL A 695 29.14 -9.41 -25.97
CA VAL A 695 29.68 -10.27 -24.90
C VAL A 695 28.56 -10.58 -23.89
N LEU A 696 28.44 -11.85 -23.51
CA LEU A 696 27.48 -12.28 -22.48
C LEU A 696 28.01 -11.88 -21.10
N ASP A 697 27.52 -10.75 -20.57
CA ASP A 697 27.89 -10.21 -19.26
C ASP A 697 26.65 -10.12 -18.36
N MET A 698 26.37 -11.22 -17.66
CA MET A 698 25.21 -11.37 -16.80
C MET A 698 25.61 -11.92 -15.43
N ASP A 699 24.90 -11.50 -14.39
CA ASP A 699 25.06 -11.94 -13.02
C ASP A 699 23.74 -12.51 -12.49
N VAL A 700 23.85 -13.46 -11.56
CA VAL A 700 22.71 -13.99 -10.80
C VAL A 700 22.98 -13.81 -9.32
N MET A 701 21.97 -13.35 -8.59
CA MET A 701 21.90 -13.45 -7.14
C MET A 701 20.80 -14.44 -6.77
N GLU A 702 21.19 -15.56 -6.17
CA GLU A 702 20.28 -16.55 -5.61
C GLU A 702 20.07 -16.27 -4.12
N SER A 703 18.81 -16.10 -3.71
CA SER A 703 18.44 -15.75 -2.34
C SER A 703 17.47 -16.77 -1.73
N SER A 704 17.74 -17.18 -0.49
CA SER A 704 16.82 -17.93 0.36
C SER A 704 16.45 -17.12 1.60
N PHE A 705 15.22 -17.22 2.08
CA PHE A 705 14.70 -16.43 3.21
C PHE A 705 14.77 -17.23 4.52
N ASP A 706 15.93 -17.83 4.76
CA ASP A 706 16.12 -18.77 5.85
C ASP A 706 17.31 -18.40 6.75
N LEU A 707 17.90 -17.20 6.65
CA LEU A 707 19.10 -16.85 7.42
C LEU A 707 18.94 -17.16 8.93
N MET A 708 17.78 -16.80 9.49
CA MET A 708 17.46 -17.00 10.91
C MET A 708 17.20 -18.46 11.30
N THR A 709 16.94 -19.35 10.34
CA THR A 709 16.60 -20.77 10.59
C THR A 709 17.58 -21.75 9.93
N ASN A 710 18.53 -21.25 9.15
CA ASN A 710 19.44 -22.06 8.36
C ASN A 710 20.52 -22.67 9.27
N PRO A 711 20.70 -24.00 9.26
CA PRO A 711 21.60 -24.69 10.17
C PRO A 711 23.09 -24.36 9.97
N LEU A 712 23.47 -23.75 8.86
CA LEU A 712 24.85 -23.29 8.62
C LEU A 712 25.19 -22.03 9.42
N PHE A 713 24.18 -21.34 9.95
CA PHE A 713 24.32 -20.08 10.67
C PHE A 713 23.85 -20.23 12.11
N SER A 714 24.61 -19.64 13.04
CA SER A 714 24.22 -19.57 14.44
C SER A 714 23.74 -18.14 14.71
N MET A 715 22.47 -17.90 14.45
CA MET A 715 21.86 -16.57 14.59
C MET A 715 21.30 -16.39 16.00
N THR A 716 21.67 -15.28 16.65
CA THR A 716 21.02 -14.84 17.88
C THR A 716 19.57 -14.46 17.56
N PRO A 717 18.56 -14.95 18.29
CA PRO A 717 17.20 -14.47 18.15
C PRO A 717 17.12 -12.97 18.40
N ARG A 718 16.18 -12.29 17.72
CA ARG A 718 15.86 -10.90 18.01
C ARG A 718 15.20 -10.79 19.38
N GLU A 719 15.40 -9.66 20.04
CA GLU A 719 14.63 -9.32 21.25
C GLU A 719 13.15 -9.09 20.91
N THR A 720 12.27 -9.19 21.90
CA THR A 720 10.80 -9.08 21.69
C THR A 720 10.33 -7.71 21.21
N TRP A 721 11.17 -6.68 21.30
CA TRP A 721 10.92 -5.33 20.81
C TRP A 721 11.59 -5.07 19.45
N MET A 722 12.16 -6.09 18.80
CA MET A 722 12.78 -5.99 17.48
C MET A 722 12.05 -6.87 16.45
N MET A 723 12.05 -6.46 15.19
CA MET A 723 11.48 -7.21 14.07
C MET A 723 12.31 -7.04 12.79
N PRO A 724 12.18 -7.93 11.80
CA PRO A 724 12.80 -7.71 10.49
C PRO A 724 12.21 -6.50 9.75
N THR A 725 13.06 -5.69 9.14
CA THR A 725 12.65 -4.55 8.29
C THR A 725 11.84 -5.00 7.06
N PRO A 726 10.67 -4.40 6.80
CA PRO A 726 9.82 -4.70 5.64
C PRO A 726 10.31 -4.06 4.33
N PHE A 727 9.69 -4.41 3.20
CA PHE A 727 9.90 -3.82 1.86
C PHE A 727 11.29 -4.00 1.22
N ILE A 728 12.18 -4.74 1.85
CA ILE A 728 13.53 -5.05 1.39
C ILE A 728 13.78 -6.56 1.44
N LEU A 729 14.78 -7.05 0.71
CA LEU A 729 15.26 -8.42 0.92
C LEU A 729 15.98 -8.47 2.28
N ASN A 730 15.37 -9.15 3.25
CA ASN A 730 15.90 -9.26 4.60
C ASN A 730 15.95 -10.73 5.06
N ASP A 731 16.72 -10.98 6.13
CA ASP A 731 16.91 -12.31 6.72
C ASP A 731 17.27 -13.37 5.68
N ALA A 732 18.13 -12.97 4.73
CA ALA A 732 18.40 -13.74 3.52
C ALA A 732 19.84 -14.26 3.43
N VAL A 733 19.98 -15.44 2.86
CA VAL A 733 21.27 -16.03 2.45
C VAL A 733 21.40 -15.93 0.94
N ILE A 734 22.31 -15.07 0.50
CA ILE A 734 22.50 -14.67 -0.91
C ILE A 734 23.80 -15.26 -1.44
N ILE A 735 23.73 -15.87 -2.62
CA ILE A 735 24.90 -16.27 -3.42
C ILE A 735 24.90 -15.44 -4.70
N SER A 736 25.99 -14.73 -4.95
CA SER A 736 26.20 -13.97 -6.18
C SER A 736 27.26 -14.64 -7.05
N GLN A 737 26.96 -14.83 -8.33
CA GLN A 737 27.92 -15.39 -9.30
C GLN A 737 27.64 -14.90 -10.72
N LYS A 738 28.66 -14.95 -11.59
CA LYS A 738 28.49 -14.69 -13.02
C LYS A 738 27.72 -15.83 -13.67
N ILE A 739 26.83 -15.53 -14.61
CA ILE A 739 26.13 -16.55 -15.40
C ILE A 739 27.10 -17.14 -16.41
N ARG A 740 27.65 -18.30 -16.07
CA ARG A 740 28.56 -19.10 -16.89
C ARG A 740 28.19 -20.56 -16.77
N LYS A 741 28.51 -21.37 -17.78
CA LYS A 741 28.22 -22.81 -17.76
C LYS A 741 28.89 -23.45 -16.54
N THR A 742 28.11 -24.11 -15.68
CA THR A 742 28.67 -24.86 -14.55
C THR A 742 29.52 -26.02 -15.09
N PRO A 743 30.79 -26.18 -14.65
CA PRO A 743 31.61 -27.32 -15.05
C PRO A 743 30.92 -28.63 -14.68
N LYS A 744 30.80 -29.57 -15.63
CA LYS A 744 30.37 -30.93 -15.30
C LYS A 744 31.51 -31.57 -14.50
N VAL A 745 31.29 -31.82 -13.21
CA VAL A 745 32.17 -32.70 -12.45
C VAL A 745 31.96 -34.10 -13.00
N ILE A 746 32.87 -34.57 -13.85
CA ILE A 746 32.92 -35.98 -14.24
C ILE A 746 33.34 -36.71 -12.97
N ALA A 747 32.43 -37.47 -12.36
CA ALA A 747 32.79 -38.37 -11.28
C ALA A 747 33.97 -39.24 -11.77
N PRO A 748 35.06 -39.38 -11.00
CA PRO A 748 36.18 -40.20 -11.44
C PRO A 748 35.63 -41.58 -11.80
N VAL A 749 35.97 -42.05 -13.00
CA VAL A 749 35.69 -43.42 -13.44
C VAL A 749 36.33 -44.31 -12.38
N VAL A 750 35.51 -44.92 -11.53
CA VAL A 750 35.95 -46.00 -10.67
C VAL A 750 36.30 -47.13 -11.63
N ASN A 751 37.58 -47.25 -11.98
CA ASN A 751 38.11 -48.46 -12.58
C ASN A 751 37.76 -49.58 -11.59
N PRO A 752 36.94 -50.58 -11.97
CA PRO A 752 36.70 -51.71 -11.09
C PRO A 752 38.07 -52.33 -10.79
N ALA A 753 38.46 -52.28 -9.53
CA ALA A 753 39.64 -52.98 -9.06
C ALA A 753 39.50 -54.43 -9.49
N VAL A 754 40.48 -54.93 -10.22
CA VAL A 754 40.64 -56.35 -10.52
C VAL A 754 40.73 -57.07 -9.18
N LEU A 755 39.61 -57.65 -8.75
CA LEU A 755 39.58 -58.62 -7.67
C LEU A 755 40.39 -59.83 -8.14
N LYS A 756 41.64 -59.93 -7.69
CA LYS A 756 42.37 -61.19 -7.72
C LYS A 756 41.63 -62.16 -6.80
N PRO A 757 41.25 -63.37 -7.26
CA PRO A 757 40.62 -64.35 -6.39
C PRO A 757 41.65 -64.83 -5.37
N ILE A 758 41.35 -64.66 -4.09
CA ILE A 758 42.02 -65.39 -3.02
C ILE A 758 41.33 -66.75 -2.94
N ILE A 759 42.02 -67.78 -3.41
CA ILE A 759 41.64 -69.18 -3.21
C ILE A 759 41.90 -69.49 -1.73
N ASN A 760 40.84 -69.77 -0.98
CA ASN A 760 40.93 -70.37 0.35
C ASN A 760 40.46 -71.83 0.24
N GLU A 761 41.42 -72.76 0.20
CA GLU A 761 41.19 -74.18 0.41
C GLU A 761 41.09 -74.45 1.91
N ASN A 762 39.88 -74.76 2.41
CA ASN A 762 39.59 -76.08 2.97
C ASN A 762 38.18 -76.19 3.56
N PRO A 763 37.49 -77.34 3.39
CA PRO A 763 36.11 -77.55 3.82
C PRO A 763 36.04 -78.31 5.14
N LYS A 764 35.11 -77.97 6.04
CA LYS A 764 34.56 -78.95 7.01
C LYS A 764 33.08 -78.70 7.31
N ALA A 765 32.28 -79.58 6.73
CA ALA A 765 31.17 -80.37 7.29
C ALA A 765 30.14 -79.71 8.23
N ALA A 766 28.89 -79.81 7.77
CA ALA A 766 27.64 -79.53 8.46
C ALA A 766 27.43 -80.35 9.74
N LYS A 767 26.69 -79.77 10.69
CA LYS A 767 25.69 -80.50 11.47
C LYS A 767 24.45 -79.65 11.67
N ASP A 768 23.36 -80.21 11.16
CA ASP A 768 21.96 -79.82 11.30
C ASP A 768 21.42 -80.33 12.64
N THR A 769 20.63 -79.52 13.34
CA THR A 769 19.62 -80.00 14.30
C THR A 769 18.55 -78.92 14.50
N LEU A 770 17.43 -79.10 13.81
CA LEU A 770 16.09 -78.73 14.27
C LEU A 770 15.67 -79.61 15.47
N LYS A 771 15.11 -79.01 16.54
CA LYS A 771 13.73 -79.25 17.03
C LYS A 771 13.46 -78.71 18.45
N VAL A 772 12.36 -77.94 18.54
CA VAL A 772 11.21 -78.08 19.47
C VAL A 772 11.47 -77.93 20.99
N ASN A 773 11.17 -76.75 21.53
CA ASN A 773 9.95 -76.44 22.31
C ASN A 773 9.89 -74.94 22.62
#